data_AF-G5JBH5-F1
#
_entry.id   AF-G5JBH5-F1
#
_cell.length_a   1.000
_cell.length_b   1.000
_cell.length_c   1.000
_cell.angle_alpha   90.00
_cell.angle_beta   90.00
_cell.angle_gamma   90.00
#
_symmetry.space_group_name_H-M   'P 1'
#
loop_
_entity.id
_entity.type
_entity.pdbx_description
1 polymer ?
#
loop_
_entity_poly.entity_id
_entity_poly.type
_entity_poly.pdbx_seq_one_letter_code
_entity_poly.pdbx_strand_id
1 'polypeptide(L)'
;MSVKASGGSSSANPQLYQTVPVSAISQAEQQDRFLGKTELNQLVTYFQSGQKRLAIAQIITANSDLIVSRAANKIFTGGSPMAYLEKPPVEAPREMAMAGATQTVQPGAVTYVESGGGGGGIFGGLRALFTSSTGPIPPGFRPINISRYGPSNMQKSLRDMSWFLRYVTYAIVAGDPSIIVVNTRGLKQVLERACSIDATIVALQTMRAASREYFREDAEAQTIVTEYFDILLTELKAPTPGNKLRQRSSDDLQGLELPQSYFNAALTRQKFVMKPGLSESEKGEIVRAAYRQLFERDITKAYSQSVSYLESQVRNGDISMKEFVRRLCKSPLYRKQFFEPFINSRALELAFRHILGRGPSSREEVQNYFSIVSDGGLPALVDALVDSQEYADYFGEETVPYLRGLGQEAQECRNWGMQQDLFNYSAPFRKIPQFITTFAKYNQPLPDQHVYGSGNDPLEIQFGAIFPKETRDPSKSPAPFSKDTKRILIHRGPGINNQNSNPAARPELPGSLGAKVFRLNNELPGSSNGASVKFGESSTQAVIRAAYRQVFGRDVYDGQRLKVAENKLENGDITLREFIKALAKSEVFLKTYWTPFYVVKAIEYIHRRLLGRPTYGRQEMNPYFDLASKKGFYALVDAMIDSQEYTEAFGEDTVPYERYLTPAGMQLRMARPGSIREDIGQRVDKKVTPRFVELGQVSNNRTEPELKFRVNQGVSTQRQQTKIFKLLTTTDKVALQNAIRAAYRQIFERDLDPYIIQAEFTSLESKLGNEEITVKEFIEGLGCSDLYIK
;
A
#
# COMPACT_ATOMS: atom_id res chain seq x y z
N MET A 1 -18.52 -9.47 7.64
CA MET A 1 -17.18 -9.47 7.00
C MET A 1 -16.39 -8.30 7.57
N SER A 2 -15.20 -8.53 8.12
CA SER A 2 -14.29 -7.43 8.50
C SER A 2 -13.48 -7.00 7.29
N VAL A 3 -13.41 -5.69 7.02
CA VAL A 3 -12.53 -5.13 5.98
C VAL A 3 -11.11 -5.17 6.51
N LYS A 4 -10.18 -5.80 5.77
CA LYS A 4 -8.80 -6.05 6.23
C LYS A 4 -7.75 -5.21 5.49
N ALA A 5 -8.14 -4.56 4.41
CA ALA A 5 -7.28 -3.72 3.59
C ALA A 5 -8.03 -2.50 3.08
N SER A 6 -7.30 -1.46 2.70
CA SER A 6 -7.87 -0.26 2.09
C SER A 6 -6.96 0.22 0.96
N GLY A 7 -7.57 0.62 -0.16
CA GLY A 7 -6.88 1.33 -1.24
C GLY A 7 -6.65 2.82 -0.92
N GLY A 8 -7.06 3.28 0.26
CA GLY A 8 -7.12 4.69 0.62
C GLY A 8 -8.45 5.34 0.25
N SER A 9 -8.74 6.47 0.91
CA SER A 9 -9.86 7.35 0.57
C SER A 9 -9.30 8.65 0.02
N SER A 10 -9.35 8.83 -1.29
CA SER A 10 -9.07 10.12 -1.92
C SER A 10 -10.23 11.08 -1.63
N SER A 11 -9.93 12.36 -1.38
CA SER A 11 -10.98 13.39 -1.36
C SER A 11 -11.53 13.52 -2.77
N ALA A 12 -12.80 13.16 -2.95
CA ALA A 12 -13.52 13.32 -4.20
C ALA A 12 -14.72 14.21 -3.93
N ASN A 13 -14.71 15.40 -4.52
CA ASN A 13 -15.81 16.34 -4.44
C ASN A 13 -16.67 16.14 -5.69
N PRO A 14 -17.87 15.56 -5.58
CA PRO A 14 -18.75 15.42 -6.74
C PRO A 14 -19.16 16.80 -7.24
N GLN A 15 -19.09 17.00 -8.55
CA GLN A 15 -19.58 18.24 -9.15
C GLN A 15 -21.11 18.29 -8.98
N LEU A 16 -21.59 19.39 -8.42
CA LEU A 16 -23.01 19.57 -8.14
C LEU A 16 -23.75 20.24 -9.31
N TYR A 17 -23.10 21.20 -9.96
CA TYR A 17 -23.65 22.00 -11.05
C TYR A 17 -22.53 22.67 -11.85
N GLN A 18 -22.88 23.29 -12.97
CA GLN A 18 -21.95 24.04 -13.82
C GLN A 18 -22.22 25.54 -13.69
N THR A 19 -21.17 26.34 -13.88
CA THR A 19 -21.29 27.80 -14.02
C THR A 19 -20.62 28.20 -15.31
N VAL A 20 -21.01 29.33 -15.90
CA VAL A 20 -20.39 29.82 -17.14
C VAL A 20 -18.87 29.98 -17.00
N PRO A 21 -18.32 30.54 -15.90
CA PRO A 21 -16.87 30.60 -15.74
C PRO A 21 -16.20 29.23 -15.66
N VAL A 22 -16.77 28.29 -14.92
CA VAL A 22 -16.20 26.95 -14.75
C VAL A 22 -16.23 26.18 -16.07
N SER A 23 -17.31 26.26 -16.84
CA SER A 23 -17.41 25.57 -18.12
C SER A 23 -16.45 26.14 -19.16
N ALA A 24 -16.34 27.48 -19.27
CA ALA A 24 -15.40 28.13 -20.19
C ALA A 24 -13.93 27.82 -19.86
N ILE A 25 -13.55 27.90 -18.57
CA ILE A 25 -12.18 27.60 -18.13
C ILE A 25 -11.86 26.12 -18.29
N SER A 26 -12.79 25.23 -17.92
CA SER A 26 -12.54 23.79 -17.99
C SER A 26 -12.36 23.29 -19.42
N GLN A 27 -13.03 23.87 -20.41
CA GLN A 27 -12.82 23.49 -21.81
C GLN A 27 -11.38 23.76 -22.27
N ALA A 28 -10.81 24.91 -21.91
CA ALA A 28 -9.41 25.23 -22.22
C ALA A 28 -8.43 24.34 -21.44
N GLU A 29 -8.71 24.11 -20.15
CA GLU A 29 -7.91 23.25 -19.27
C GLU A 29 -7.85 21.79 -19.76
N GLN A 30 -9.00 21.20 -20.13
CA GLN A 30 -9.06 19.85 -20.70
C GLN A 30 -8.25 19.70 -22.00
N GLN A 31 -7.94 20.80 -22.67
CA GLN A 31 -7.19 20.83 -23.92
C GLN A 31 -5.70 21.23 -23.75
N ASP A 32 -5.24 21.51 -22.53
CA ASP A 32 -3.93 22.12 -22.24
C ASP A 32 -3.64 23.38 -23.08
N ARG A 33 -4.71 24.12 -23.42
CA ARG A 33 -4.64 25.38 -24.17
C ARG A 33 -4.74 26.55 -23.21
N PHE A 34 -4.16 27.67 -23.61
CA PHE A 34 -4.52 28.95 -23.02
C PHE A 34 -5.92 29.36 -23.51
N LEU A 35 -6.63 30.12 -22.68
CA LEU A 35 -7.95 30.67 -23.03
C LEU A 35 -7.85 31.46 -24.34
N GLY A 36 -8.67 31.07 -25.31
CA GLY A 36 -8.80 31.76 -26.59
C GLY A 36 -9.67 33.00 -26.46
N LYS A 37 -9.72 33.78 -27.55
CA LYS A 37 -10.52 35.01 -27.60
C LYS A 37 -12.02 34.75 -27.39
N THR A 38 -12.52 33.62 -27.87
CA THR A 38 -13.94 33.25 -27.73
C THR A 38 -14.31 32.97 -26.28
N GLU A 39 -13.54 32.13 -25.56
CA GLU A 39 -13.82 31.85 -24.14
C GLU A 39 -13.62 33.11 -23.28
N LEU A 40 -12.61 33.94 -23.59
CA LEU A 40 -12.40 35.22 -22.91
C LEU A 40 -13.58 36.17 -23.12
N ASN A 41 -14.09 36.28 -24.34
CA ASN A 41 -15.26 37.11 -24.62
C ASN A 41 -16.49 36.60 -23.85
N GLN A 42 -16.70 35.29 -23.77
CA GLN A 42 -17.79 34.70 -22.99
C GLN A 42 -17.69 35.07 -21.50
N LEU A 43 -16.48 35.01 -20.93
CA LEU A 43 -16.23 35.44 -19.55
C LEU A 43 -16.50 36.93 -19.37
N VAL A 44 -16.05 37.78 -20.30
CA VAL A 44 -16.29 39.23 -20.27
C VAL A 44 -17.78 39.54 -20.28
N THR A 45 -18.55 38.93 -21.19
CA THR A 45 -20.01 39.10 -21.26
C THR A 45 -20.70 38.64 -19.96
N TYR A 46 -20.24 37.53 -19.38
CA TYR A 46 -20.73 37.08 -18.08
C TYR A 46 -20.45 38.10 -16.97
N PHE A 47 -19.21 38.58 -16.82
CA PHE A 47 -18.89 39.52 -15.73
C PHE A 47 -19.56 40.89 -15.91
N GLN A 48 -19.70 41.39 -17.14
CA GLN A 48 -20.41 42.63 -17.43
C GLN A 48 -21.89 42.57 -17.01
N SER A 49 -22.56 41.43 -17.20
CA SER A 49 -23.95 41.22 -16.78
C SER A 49 -24.11 40.85 -15.29
N GLY A 50 -23.02 40.81 -14.52
CA GLY A 50 -23.03 40.34 -13.12
C GLY A 50 -23.86 41.21 -12.18
N GLN A 51 -23.76 42.54 -12.28
CA GLN A 51 -24.52 43.46 -11.41
C GLN A 51 -26.04 43.31 -11.58
N LYS A 52 -26.50 43.17 -12.84
CA LYS A 52 -27.93 42.95 -13.14
C LYS A 52 -28.43 41.65 -12.51
N ARG A 53 -27.67 40.56 -12.63
CA ARG A 53 -28.06 39.25 -12.08
C ARG A 53 -28.10 39.23 -10.56
N LEU A 54 -27.19 39.96 -9.91
CA LEU A 54 -27.23 40.18 -8.46
C LEU A 54 -28.44 41.02 -8.04
N ALA A 55 -28.76 42.09 -8.76
CA ALA A 55 -29.93 42.92 -8.48
C ALA A 55 -31.24 42.12 -8.61
N ILE A 56 -31.37 41.29 -9.66
CA ILE A 56 -32.50 40.37 -9.83
C ILE A 56 -32.62 39.42 -8.64
N ALA A 57 -31.51 38.77 -8.27
CA ALA A 57 -31.51 37.83 -7.15
C ALA A 57 -31.86 38.51 -5.82
N GLN A 58 -31.38 39.74 -5.57
CA GLN A 58 -31.70 40.52 -4.37
C GLN A 58 -33.20 40.86 -4.30
N ILE A 59 -33.79 41.35 -5.40
CA ILE A 59 -35.21 41.71 -5.45
C ILE A 59 -36.09 40.47 -5.23
N ILE A 60 -35.77 39.34 -5.87
CA ILE A 60 -36.52 38.08 -5.67
C ILE A 60 -36.38 37.57 -4.23
N THR A 61 -35.17 37.66 -3.66
CA THR A 61 -34.91 37.20 -2.28
C THR A 61 -35.61 38.08 -1.26
N ALA A 62 -35.61 39.40 -1.43
CA ALA A 62 -36.30 40.33 -0.54
C ALA A 62 -37.82 40.13 -0.53
N ASN A 63 -38.38 39.69 -1.67
CA ASN A 63 -39.82 39.48 -1.85
C ASN A 63 -40.23 37.99 -1.82
N SER A 64 -39.37 37.09 -1.33
CA SER A 64 -39.60 35.63 -1.42
C SER A 64 -40.89 35.19 -0.71
N ASP A 65 -41.16 35.76 0.46
CA ASP A 65 -42.34 35.44 1.29
C ASP A 65 -43.65 35.82 0.56
N LEU A 66 -43.64 36.93 -0.18
CA LEU A 66 -44.77 37.39 -0.98
C LEU A 66 -44.96 36.54 -2.25
N ILE A 67 -43.88 36.15 -2.91
CA ILE A 67 -43.92 35.30 -4.10
C ILE A 67 -44.48 33.91 -3.74
N VAL A 68 -43.97 33.31 -2.67
CA VAL A 68 -44.41 31.99 -2.19
C VAL A 68 -45.85 32.04 -1.68
N SER A 69 -46.25 33.09 -0.94
CA SER A 69 -47.63 33.19 -0.43
C SER A 69 -48.66 33.36 -1.55
N ARG A 70 -48.38 34.15 -2.60
CA ARG A 70 -49.25 34.27 -3.79
C ARG A 70 -49.45 32.92 -4.49
N ALA A 71 -48.38 32.14 -4.65
CA ALA A 71 -48.45 30.81 -5.25
C ALA A 71 -49.21 29.81 -4.37
N ALA A 72 -48.93 29.81 -3.06
CA ALA A 72 -49.59 28.92 -2.10
C ALA A 72 -51.10 29.18 -2.00
N ASN A 73 -51.52 30.46 -1.97
CA ASN A 73 -52.94 30.84 -1.93
C ASN A 73 -53.71 30.42 -3.20
N LYS A 74 -53.01 30.23 -4.33
CA LYS A 74 -53.63 29.76 -5.58
C LYS A 74 -53.94 28.26 -5.56
N ILE A 75 -53.12 27.47 -4.86
CA ILE A 75 -53.20 25.99 -4.88
C ILE A 75 -53.79 25.39 -3.61
N PHE A 76 -53.78 26.12 -2.48
CA PHE A 76 -54.32 25.67 -1.20
C PHE A 76 -55.60 26.41 -0.80
N THR A 77 -56.51 25.71 -0.14
CA THR A 77 -57.79 26.24 0.37
C THR A 77 -58.06 25.79 1.81
N GLY A 78 -58.85 26.56 2.55
CA GLY A 78 -59.30 26.18 3.91
C GLY A 78 -58.36 26.55 5.07
N GLY A 79 -57.58 27.63 4.95
CA GLY A 79 -56.69 28.15 6.02
C GLY A 79 -55.60 29.07 5.47
N SER A 80 -54.70 29.58 6.32
CA SER A 80 -53.52 30.36 5.90
C SER A 80 -52.33 29.43 5.64
N PRO A 81 -51.88 29.26 4.38
CA PRO A 81 -50.73 28.43 4.04
C PRO A 81 -49.45 28.85 4.76
N MET A 82 -49.23 30.16 4.88
CA MET A 82 -47.96 30.73 5.33
C MET A 82 -47.58 30.37 6.78
N ALA A 83 -48.56 29.96 7.59
CA ALA A 83 -48.35 29.48 8.96
C ALA A 83 -47.43 28.23 9.03
N TYR A 84 -47.27 27.51 7.93
CA TYR A 84 -46.46 26.28 7.85
C TYR A 84 -45.09 26.49 7.18
N LEU A 85 -44.68 27.73 6.88
CA LEU A 85 -43.38 28.00 6.28
C LEU A 85 -42.28 27.92 7.36
N GLU A 86 -41.46 26.88 7.30
CA GLU A 86 -40.24 26.78 8.12
C GLU A 86 -39.14 27.67 7.53
N LYS A 87 -38.77 28.74 8.23
CA LYS A 87 -37.59 29.52 7.89
C LYS A 87 -36.35 28.74 8.35
N PRO A 88 -35.30 28.58 7.52
CA PRO A 88 -34.06 27.99 7.98
C PRO A 88 -33.54 28.80 9.17
N PRO A 89 -32.92 28.16 10.18
CA PRO A 89 -32.25 28.89 11.24
C PRO A 89 -31.24 29.83 10.59
N VAL A 90 -31.40 31.12 10.80
CA VAL A 90 -30.40 32.12 10.42
C VAL A 90 -29.18 31.79 11.28
N GLU A 91 -28.16 31.17 10.69
CA GLU A 91 -26.84 31.18 11.32
C GLU A 91 -26.51 32.65 11.55
N ALA A 92 -26.38 33.02 12.82
CA ALA A 92 -26.06 34.38 13.21
C ALA A 92 -24.88 34.86 12.33
N PRO A 93 -25.01 35.98 11.61
CA PRO A 93 -23.88 36.52 10.89
C PRO A 93 -22.75 36.65 11.90
N ARG A 94 -21.58 36.07 11.61
CA ARG A 94 -20.36 36.39 12.34
C ARG A 94 -20.17 37.90 12.22
N GLU A 95 -20.58 38.62 13.24
CA GLU A 95 -20.45 40.06 13.34
C GLU A 95 -18.97 40.41 13.20
N MET A 96 -18.60 40.96 12.05
CA MET A 96 -17.52 41.92 12.03
C MET A 96 -18.06 43.14 12.76
N ALA A 97 -17.51 43.39 13.95
CA ALA A 97 -17.85 44.52 14.78
C ALA A 97 -17.71 45.84 13.99
N MET A 98 -18.85 46.43 13.65
CA MET A 98 -18.97 47.87 13.41
C MET A 98 -20.08 48.38 14.30
N ALA A 99 -19.70 49.24 15.23
CA ALA A 99 -20.54 49.77 16.28
C ALA A 99 -21.63 50.70 15.71
N GLY A 100 -22.83 50.58 16.28
CA GLY A 100 -23.79 51.68 16.39
C GLY A 100 -24.97 51.65 15.41
N ALA A 101 -26.06 51.00 15.81
CA ALA A 101 -27.42 51.56 15.78
C ALA A 101 -28.44 50.49 16.20
N THR A 102 -29.03 50.65 17.37
CA THR A 102 -30.10 49.81 17.89
C THR A 102 -31.41 50.20 17.20
N GLN A 103 -31.99 49.31 16.39
CA GLN A 103 -33.41 49.40 16.02
C GLN A 103 -34.10 48.07 16.34
N THR A 104 -34.96 48.13 17.37
CA THR A 104 -35.93 47.12 17.74
C THR A 104 -37.03 47.03 16.68
N VAL A 105 -37.22 45.87 16.07
CA VAL A 105 -38.40 45.57 15.24
C VAL A 105 -39.15 44.39 15.87
N GLN A 106 -40.36 44.67 16.37
CA GLN A 106 -41.33 43.65 16.80
C GLN A 106 -42.02 43.04 15.56
N PRO A 107 -42.35 41.73 15.58
CA PRO A 107 -43.03 41.09 14.46
C PRO A 107 -44.54 41.40 14.49
N GLY A 108 -44.97 42.36 13.66
CA GLY A 108 -46.37 42.58 13.33
C GLY A 108 -46.76 41.76 12.10
N ALA A 109 -47.83 40.97 12.21
CA ALA A 109 -48.46 40.30 11.08
C ALA A 109 -49.07 41.35 10.13
N VAL A 110 -48.44 41.59 8.98
CA VAL A 110 -48.96 42.52 7.97
C VAL A 110 -49.68 41.72 6.88
N THR A 111 -50.98 41.52 7.07
CA THR A 111 -51.91 41.26 5.96
C THR A 111 -52.11 42.55 5.19
N TYR A 112 -51.52 42.64 4.00
CA TYR A 112 -51.74 43.77 3.10
C TYR A 112 -53.09 43.60 2.39
N VAL A 113 -54.02 44.51 2.66
CA VAL A 113 -55.24 44.73 1.87
C VAL A 113 -54.90 45.81 0.85
N GLU A 114 -55.05 45.49 -0.43
CA GLU A 114 -54.87 46.40 -1.56
C GLU A 114 -55.83 47.59 -1.45
N SER A 115 -55.30 48.79 -1.21
CA SER A 115 -56.07 50.04 -1.23
C SER A 115 -56.09 50.61 -2.66
N GLY A 116 -57.08 50.17 -3.44
CA GLY A 116 -57.52 50.82 -4.68
C GLY A 116 -59.04 50.80 -4.71
N GLY A 117 -59.66 51.96 -4.48
CA GLY A 117 -61.08 52.07 -4.16
C GLY A 117 -62.07 51.63 -5.24
N GLY A 118 -63.18 51.06 -4.80
CA GLY A 118 -64.41 50.93 -5.60
C GLY A 118 -65.27 49.70 -5.32
N GLY A 119 -66.10 49.75 -4.27
CA GLY A 119 -67.42 49.10 -4.23
C GLY A 119 -67.51 47.57 -4.06
N GLY A 120 -67.72 47.13 -2.81
CA GLY A 120 -68.70 46.13 -2.38
C GLY A 120 -68.86 44.80 -3.15
N GLY A 121 -68.55 43.69 -2.48
CA GLY A 121 -69.23 42.41 -2.71
C GLY A 121 -68.31 41.20 -2.76
N ILE A 122 -68.73 40.13 -2.08
CA ILE A 122 -68.09 38.82 -1.86
C ILE A 122 -67.67 38.09 -3.17
N PHE A 123 -68.07 38.63 -4.34
CA PHE A 123 -67.67 38.19 -5.67
C PHE A 123 -66.33 38.76 -6.19
N GLY A 124 -65.73 39.76 -5.53
CA GLY A 124 -64.43 40.34 -5.92
C GLY A 124 -63.24 39.39 -5.78
N GLY A 125 -63.28 38.49 -4.79
CA GLY A 125 -62.24 37.48 -4.57
C GLY A 125 -62.15 36.42 -5.67
N LEU A 126 -63.28 36.12 -6.34
CA LEU A 126 -63.28 35.21 -7.50
C LEU A 126 -62.74 35.90 -8.76
N ARG A 127 -62.96 37.21 -8.96
CA ARG A 127 -62.50 37.89 -10.18
C ARG A 127 -60.97 38.07 -10.21
N ALA A 128 -60.34 38.36 -9.08
CA ALA A 128 -58.88 38.42 -8.94
C ALA A 128 -58.18 37.05 -9.15
N LEU A 129 -58.92 35.94 -8.98
CA LEU A 129 -58.44 34.59 -9.32
C LEU A 129 -58.43 34.33 -10.83
N PHE A 130 -59.12 35.12 -11.66
CA PHE A 130 -59.26 34.90 -13.11
C PHE A 130 -58.63 36.01 -13.99
N THR A 131 -58.19 37.14 -13.43
CA THR A 131 -57.71 38.29 -14.24
C THR A 131 -56.20 38.53 -14.24
N SER A 132 -55.40 37.74 -13.53
CA SER A 132 -53.94 37.77 -13.69
C SER A 132 -53.51 36.81 -14.78
N SER A 133 -52.64 37.25 -15.69
CA SER A 133 -52.06 36.53 -16.84
C SER A 133 -51.15 35.35 -16.41
N THR A 134 -51.70 34.48 -15.57
CA THR A 134 -51.14 33.18 -15.21
C THR A 134 -51.33 32.24 -16.40
N GLY A 135 -50.35 31.38 -16.67
CA GLY A 135 -50.37 30.48 -17.83
C GLY A 135 -51.58 29.53 -17.83
N PRO A 136 -51.75 28.72 -18.90
CA PRO A 136 -52.87 27.80 -19.02
C PRO A 136 -52.93 26.84 -17.82
N ILE A 137 -54.07 26.82 -17.13
CA ILE A 137 -54.34 25.92 -16.01
C ILE A 137 -54.49 24.50 -16.56
N PRO A 138 -53.75 23.50 -16.04
CA PRO A 138 -53.91 22.11 -16.48
C PRO A 138 -55.33 21.59 -16.21
N PRO A 139 -55.93 20.79 -17.12
CA PRO A 139 -57.31 20.32 -17.00
C PRO A 139 -57.56 19.42 -15.77
N GLY A 140 -56.51 18.85 -15.16
CA GLY A 140 -56.57 18.03 -13.95
C GLY A 140 -56.46 18.79 -12.63
N PHE A 141 -56.28 20.12 -12.65
CA PHE A 141 -56.02 20.91 -11.45
C PHE A 141 -57.21 20.92 -10.47
N ARG A 142 -56.95 20.56 -9.20
CA ARG A 142 -57.87 20.75 -8.07
C ARG A 142 -57.14 21.41 -6.91
N PRO A 143 -57.73 22.44 -6.26
CA PRO A 143 -57.12 23.04 -5.09
C PRO A 143 -57.06 22.04 -3.93
N ILE A 144 -55.95 22.05 -3.21
CA ILE A 144 -55.67 21.14 -2.09
C ILE A 144 -56.24 21.76 -0.80
N ASN A 145 -57.01 20.99 -0.05
CA ASN A 145 -57.55 21.45 1.23
C ASN A 145 -56.53 21.22 2.36
N ILE A 146 -56.17 22.28 3.10
CA ILE A 146 -55.14 22.25 4.14
C ILE A 146 -55.46 21.24 5.24
N SER A 147 -56.72 21.14 5.67
CA SER A 147 -57.11 20.23 6.77
C SER A 147 -56.96 18.76 6.40
N ARG A 148 -57.20 18.42 5.12
CA ARG A 148 -57.04 17.05 4.60
C ARG A 148 -55.59 16.71 4.25
N TYR A 149 -54.79 17.72 3.91
CA TYR A 149 -53.39 17.53 3.49
C TYR A 149 -52.45 17.27 4.68
N GLY A 150 -52.76 17.87 5.83
CA GLY A 150 -52.01 17.71 7.08
C GLY A 150 -50.75 18.59 7.16
N PRO A 151 -50.28 18.88 8.38
CA PRO A 151 -49.23 19.87 8.63
C PRO A 151 -47.86 19.50 8.03
N SER A 152 -47.44 18.23 8.11
CA SER A 152 -46.14 17.79 7.59
C SER A 152 -46.04 17.89 6.06
N ASN A 153 -47.12 17.54 5.35
CA ASN A 153 -47.14 17.66 3.89
C ASN A 153 -47.22 19.12 3.46
N MET A 154 -47.93 19.95 4.22
CA MET A 154 -47.99 21.39 4.00
C MET A 154 -46.62 22.05 4.12
N GLN A 155 -45.86 21.71 5.18
CA GLN A 155 -44.47 22.16 5.37
C GLN A 155 -43.58 21.76 4.19
N LYS A 156 -43.66 20.51 3.74
CA LYS A 156 -42.90 20.04 2.56
C LYS A 156 -43.24 20.85 1.31
N SER A 157 -44.52 21.09 1.03
CA SER A 157 -44.93 21.86 -0.14
C SER A 157 -44.45 23.31 -0.13
N LEU A 158 -44.49 24.00 1.02
CA LEU A 158 -43.97 25.37 1.15
C LEU A 158 -42.44 25.40 1.09
N ARG A 159 -41.78 24.42 1.69
CA ARG A 159 -40.33 24.23 1.57
C ARG A 159 -39.94 24.05 0.11
N ASP A 160 -40.64 23.19 -0.63
CA ASP A 160 -40.32 22.91 -2.04
C ASP A 160 -40.55 24.15 -2.92
N MET A 161 -41.63 24.92 -2.70
CA MET A 161 -41.81 26.24 -3.35
C MET A 161 -40.66 27.20 -3.02
N SER A 162 -40.20 27.25 -1.77
CA SER A 162 -39.04 28.07 -1.40
C SER A 162 -37.74 27.58 -2.06
N TRP A 163 -37.55 26.27 -2.21
CA TRP A 163 -36.39 25.66 -2.87
C TRP A 163 -36.36 25.95 -4.37
N PHE A 164 -37.51 25.86 -5.05
CA PHE A 164 -37.60 26.24 -6.45
C PHE A 164 -37.20 27.70 -6.66
N LEU A 165 -37.69 28.62 -5.81
CA LEU A 165 -37.31 30.03 -5.90
C LEU A 165 -35.81 30.25 -5.66
N ARG A 166 -35.23 29.55 -4.67
CA ARG A 166 -33.79 29.59 -4.40
C ARG A 166 -32.94 29.03 -5.53
N TYR A 167 -33.34 27.92 -6.14
CA TYR A 167 -32.61 27.36 -7.27
C TYR A 167 -32.69 28.26 -8.50
N VAL A 168 -33.82 28.93 -8.73
CA VAL A 168 -33.94 29.95 -9.78
C VAL A 168 -32.97 31.11 -9.52
N THR A 169 -32.93 31.66 -8.30
CA THR A 169 -31.99 32.75 -8.00
C THR A 169 -30.53 32.31 -8.08
N TYR A 170 -30.19 31.10 -7.62
CA TYR A 170 -28.84 30.55 -7.77
C TYR A 170 -28.45 30.33 -9.22
N ALA A 171 -29.35 29.82 -10.06
CA ALA A 171 -29.10 29.60 -11.48
C ALA A 171 -28.88 30.94 -12.23
N ILE A 172 -29.67 31.97 -11.91
CA ILE A 172 -29.48 33.32 -12.47
C ILE A 172 -28.10 33.86 -12.11
N VAL A 173 -27.70 33.76 -10.83
CA VAL A 173 -26.36 34.21 -10.39
C VAL A 173 -25.24 33.40 -11.05
N ALA A 174 -25.39 32.07 -11.15
CA ALA A 174 -24.44 31.17 -11.80
C ALA A 174 -24.36 31.36 -13.32
N GLY A 175 -25.38 31.95 -13.93
CA GLY A 175 -25.52 32.19 -15.37
C GLY A 175 -25.74 30.95 -16.22
N ASP A 176 -26.03 29.80 -15.59
CA ASP A 176 -26.24 28.52 -16.25
C ASP A 176 -27.39 27.76 -15.55
N PRO A 177 -28.35 27.16 -16.28
CA PRO A 177 -29.50 26.49 -15.70
C PRO A 177 -29.20 25.08 -15.15
N SER A 178 -27.96 24.59 -15.18
CA SER A 178 -27.64 23.22 -14.75
C SER A 178 -28.13 22.88 -13.33
N ILE A 179 -28.11 23.83 -12.39
CA ILE A 179 -28.67 23.65 -11.03
C ILE A 179 -30.14 23.23 -11.10
N ILE A 180 -30.91 23.87 -11.97
CA ILE A 180 -32.33 23.57 -12.16
C ILE A 180 -32.45 22.20 -12.83
N VAL A 181 -31.79 22.02 -13.98
CA VAL A 181 -31.89 20.80 -14.80
C VAL A 181 -31.60 19.54 -13.99
N VAL A 182 -30.49 19.53 -13.24
CA VAL A 182 -30.05 18.34 -12.48
C VAL A 182 -31.03 17.99 -11.35
N ASN A 183 -31.57 19.00 -10.66
CA ASN A 183 -32.36 18.79 -9.46
C ASN A 183 -33.86 18.62 -9.73
N THR A 184 -34.37 19.07 -10.88
CA THR A 184 -35.79 18.99 -11.21
C THR A 184 -36.12 17.89 -12.20
N ARG A 185 -35.15 17.44 -13.01
CA ARG A 185 -35.33 16.32 -13.92
C ARG A 185 -35.68 15.05 -13.14
N GLY A 186 -36.81 14.44 -13.47
CA GLY A 186 -37.30 13.23 -12.83
C GLY A 186 -37.97 13.43 -11.46
N LEU A 187 -37.99 14.67 -10.95
CA LEU A 187 -38.68 15.01 -9.71
C LEU A 187 -40.20 14.80 -9.81
N LYS A 188 -40.77 14.92 -11.02
CA LYS A 188 -42.21 14.70 -11.28
C LYS A 188 -42.72 13.37 -10.73
N GLN A 189 -42.07 12.25 -11.06
CA GLN A 189 -42.50 10.92 -10.61
C GLN A 189 -42.38 10.75 -9.09
N VAL A 190 -41.43 11.45 -8.47
CA VAL A 190 -41.26 11.46 -7.02
C VAL A 190 -42.38 12.26 -6.35
N LEU A 191 -42.71 13.42 -6.91
CA LEU A 191 -43.78 14.29 -6.42
C LEU A 191 -45.18 13.69 -6.62
N GLU A 192 -45.45 13.05 -7.77
CA GLU A 192 -46.73 12.41 -8.07
C GLU A 192 -47.18 11.37 -7.03
N ARG A 193 -46.24 10.79 -6.27
CA ARG A 193 -46.55 9.84 -5.18
C ARG A 193 -47.17 10.51 -3.95
N ALA A 194 -46.93 11.81 -3.75
CA ALA A 194 -47.29 12.52 -2.53
C ALA A 194 -48.16 13.78 -2.77
N CYS A 195 -48.10 14.37 -3.97
CA CYS A 195 -48.85 15.56 -4.31
C CYS A 195 -49.28 15.59 -5.79
N SER A 196 -50.24 16.45 -6.11
CA SER A 196 -50.68 16.66 -7.49
C SER A 196 -49.63 17.48 -8.26
N ILE A 197 -49.07 16.90 -9.33
CA ILE A 197 -48.12 17.60 -10.20
C ILE A 197 -48.75 18.82 -10.89
N ASP A 198 -50.05 18.75 -11.20
CA ASP A 198 -50.79 19.88 -11.78
C ASP A 198 -50.82 21.06 -10.83
N ALA A 199 -50.98 20.82 -9.52
CA ALA A 199 -50.89 21.86 -8.50
C ALA A 199 -49.47 22.46 -8.44
N THR A 200 -48.42 21.63 -8.53
CA THR A 200 -47.03 22.13 -8.59
C THR A 200 -46.79 23.00 -9.83
N ILE A 201 -47.29 22.61 -11.00
CA ILE A 201 -47.15 23.38 -12.24
C ILE A 201 -47.86 24.74 -12.11
N VAL A 202 -49.07 24.77 -11.58
CA VAL A 202 -49.82 26.02 -11.35
C VAL A 202 -49.10 26.91 -10.33
N ALA A 203 -48.56 26.34 -9.26
CA ALA A 203 -47.76 27.09 -8.29
C ALA A 203 -46.55 27.74 -8.96
N LEU A 204 -45.77 27.00 -9.74
CA LEU A 204 -44.59 27.52 -10.43
C LEU A 204 -44.94 28.57 -11.50
N GLN A 205 -46.02 28.39 -12.26
CA GLN A 205 -46.53 29.40 -13.19
C GLN A 205 -46.93 30.70 -12.47
N THR A 206 -47.51 30.57 -11.27
CA THR A 206 -47.89 31.71 -10.42
C THR A 206 -46.66 32.41 -9.84
N MET A 207 -45.66 31.65 -9.39
CA MET A 207 -44.37 32.19 -8.94
C MET A 207 -43.66 32.94 -10.06
N ARG A 208 -43.62 32.38 -11.28
CA ARG A 208 -43.08 33.04 -12.47
C ARG A 208 -43.78 34.37 -12.72
N ALA A 209 -45.11 34.40 -12.73
CA ALA A 209 -45.89 35.62 -12.95
C ALA A 209 -45.66 36.66 -11.85
N ALA A 210 -45.63 36.23 -10.59
CA ALA A 210 -45.36 37.11 -9.44
C ALA A 210 -43.94 37.69 -9.46
N SER A 211 -42.92 36.87 -9.74
CA SER A 211 -41.54 37.34 -9.88
C SER A 211 -41.39 38.33 -11.04
N ARG A 212 -42.06 38.07 -12.17
CA ARG A 212 -42.04 38.92 -13.37
C ARG A 212 -42.62 40.33 -13.13
N GLU A 213 -43.56 40.46 -12.20
CA GLU A 213 -44.22 41.73 -11.85
C GLU A 213 -43.27 42.75 -11.21
N TYR A 214 -42.27 42.28 -10.46
CA TYR A 214 -41.28 43.15 -9.81
C TYR A 214 -40.30 43.82 -10.80
N PHE A 215 -40.28 43.38 -12.07
CA PHE A 215 -39.37 43.87 -13.10
C PHE A 215 -40.12 44.51 -14.29
N ARG A 216 -41.26 45.18 -14.05
CA ARG A 216 -42.04 45.84 -15.12
C ARG A 216 -41.25 46.90 -15.89
N GLU A 217 -40.31 47.57 -15.21
CA GLU A 217 -39.50 48.65 -15.78
C GLU A 217 -38.21 48.16 -16.46
N ASP A 218 -37.78 46.93 -16.19
CA ASP A 218 -36.56 46.33 -16.75
C ASP A 218 -36.90 45.09 -17.61
N ALA A 219 -37.01 45.31 -18.92
CA ALA A 219 -37.36 44.27 -19.87
C ALA A 219 -36.30 43.14 -19.96
N GLU A 220 -35.02 43.45 -19.76
CA GLU A 220 -33.95 42.46 -19.80
C GLU A 220 -34.02 41.56 -18.56
N ALA A 221 -34.17 42.14 -17.37
CA ALA A 221 -34.35 41.37 -16.13
C ALA A 221 -35.60 40.49 -16.20
N GLN A 222 -36.69 41.02 -16.76
CA GLN A 222 -37.93 40.28 -16.96
C GLN A 222 -37.73 39.06 -17.85
N THR A 223 -36.95 39.21 -18.92
CA THR A 223 -36.62 38.14 -19.87
C THR A 223 -35.81 37.04 -19.19
N ILE A 224 -34.71 37.42 -18.50
CA ILE A 224 -33.85 36.49 -17.76
C ILE A 224 -34.69 35.66 -16.78
N VAL A 225 -35.49 36.32 -15.92
CA VAL A 225 -36.31 35.62 -14.93
C VAL A 225 -37.28 34.64 -15.62
N THR A 226 -37.92 35.06 -16.71
CA THR A 226 -38.88 34.23 -17.45
C THR A 226 -38.20 32.99 -18.02
N GLU A 227 -37.04 33.13 -18.65
CA GLU A 227 -36.26 32.02 -19.23
C GLU A 227 -35.91 30.95 -18.19
N TYR A 228 -35.40 31.34 -17.01
CA TYR A 228 -35.04 30.36 -15.97
C TYR A 228 -36.26 29.64 -15.37
N PHE A 229 -37.40 30.34 -15.21
CA PHE A 229 -38.65 29.70 -14.79
C PHE A 229 -39.24 28.77 -15.86
N ASP A 230 -39.07 29.11 -17.15
CA ASP A 230 -39.53 28.28 -18.26
C ASP A 230 -38.71 27.00 -18.38
N ILE A 231 -37.39 27.08 -18.15
CA ILE A 231 -36.53 25.89 -18.05
C ILE A 231 -36.98 25.02 -16.86
N LEU A 232 -37.22 25.61 -15.69
CA LEU A 232 -37.72 24.89 -14.52
C LEU A 232 -39.03 24.14 -14.81
N LEU A 233 -39.99 24.80 -15.45
CA LEU A 233 -41.27 24.20 -15.83
C LEU A 233 -41.11 23.09 -16.87
N THR A 234 -40.21 23.28 -17.84
CA THR A 234 -39.94 22.31 -18.90
C THR A 234 -39.29 21.05 -18.34
N GLU A 235 -38.27 21.20 -17.50
CA GLU A 235 -37.55 20.08 -16.89
C GLU A 235 -38.40 19.31 -15.88
N LEU A 236 -39.28 20.00 -15.14
CA LEU A 236 -40.23 19.34 -14.24
C LEU A 236 -41.25 18.50 -15.03
N LYS A 237 -41.73 18.98 -16.19
CA LYS A 237 -42.70 18.24 -17.01
C LYS A 237 -42.09 17.03 -17.70
N ALA A 238 -40.78 17.07 -17.94
CA ALA A 238 -40.07 16.03 -18.67
C ALA A 238 -40.04 14.69 -17.90
N PRO A 239 -40.04 13.55 -18.60
CA PRO A 239 -39.98 12.24 -17.96
C PRO A 239 -38.60 12.00 -17.32
N THR A 240 -38.59 11.17 -16.28
CA THR A 240 -37.36 10.70 -15.64
C THR A 240 -36.49 9.97 -16.66
N PRO A 241 -35.24 10.39 -16.88
CA PRO A 241 -34.33 9.69 -17.79
C PRO A 241 -33.98 8.31 -17.24
N GLY A 242 -33.73 7.35 -18.14
CA GLY A 242 -33.27 6.02 -17.76
C GLY A 242 -31.87 6.05 -17.12
N ASN A 243 -31.61 5.11 -16.22
CA ASN A 243 -30.29 4.96 -15.61
C ASN A 243 -29.26 4.50 -16.66
N LYS A 244 -28.04 4.99 -16.54
CA LYS A 244 -26.89 4.50 -17.31
C LYS A 244 -26.42 3.18 -16.71
N LEU A 245 -26.69 2.10 -17.42
CA LEU A 245 -26.21 0.77 -17.06
C LEU A 245 -24.76 0.58 -17.52
N ARG A 246 -23.95 -0.01 -16.65
CA ARG A 246 -22.60 -0.48 -16.92
C ARG A 246 -22.61 -1.99 -16.86
N GLN A 247 -22.82 -2.61 -18.02
CA GLN A 247 -22.74 -4.06 -18.17
C GLN A 247 -21.28 -4.49 -18.34
N ARG A 248 -20.98 -5.73 -17.97
CA ARG A 248 -19.64 -6.31 -18.02
C ARG A 248 -19.67 -7.60 -18.81
N SER A 249 -18.59 -7.88 -19.54
CA SER A 249 -18.44 -9.05 -20.39
C SER A 249 -17.95 -10.30 -19.65
N SER A 250 -17.39 -10.16 -18.44
CA SER A 250 -16.84 -11.25 -17.65
C SER A 250 -17.45 -11.32 -16.26
N ASP A 251 -17.52 -12.55 -15.72
CA ASP A 251 -18.24 -12.86 -14.47
C ASP A 251 -17.55 -12.32 -13.20
N ASP A 252 -16.25 -12.06 -13.26
CA ASP A 252 -15.45 -11.51 -12.14
C ASP A 252 -15.64 -9.99 -11.96
N LEU A 253 -16.22 -9.34 -12.97
CA LEU A 253 -16.51 -7.91 -13.00
C LEU A 253 -17.98 -7.68 -12.62
N GLN A 254 -18.22 -6.81 -11.63
CA GLN A 254 -19.58 -6.44 -11.27
C GLN A 254 -20.19 -5.42 -12.23
N GLY A 255 -21.47 -5.63 -12.59
CA GLY A 255 -22.29 -4.64 -13.26
C GLY A 255 -22.75 -3.54 -12.28
N LEU A 256 -22.88 -2.31 -12.77
CA LEU A 256 -23.28 -1.15 -11.96
C LEU A 256 -24.28 -0.27 -12.73
N GLU A 257 -24.96 0.63 -12.03
CA GLU A 257 -25.81 1.64 -12.66
C GLU A 257 -25.55 3.03 -12.10
N LEU A 258 -25.79 4.06 -12.92
CA LEU A 258 -25.68 5.47 -12.53
C LEU A 258 -26.94 6.23 -12.94
N PRO A 259 -27.59 6.97 -12.02
CA PRO A 259 -28.66 7.89 -12.39
C PRO A 259 -28.16 8.93 -13.40
N GLN A 260 -28.91 9.13 -14.49
CA GLN A 260 -28.52 10.07 -15.55
C GLN A 260 -28.39 11.51 -15.04
N SER A 261 -29.14 11.90 -14.01
CA SER A 261 -29.03 13.21 -13.36
C SER A 261 -27.63 13.44 -12.78
N TYR A 262 -27.01 12.41 -12.19
CA TYR A 262 -25.64 12.48 -11.68
C TYR A 262 -24.61 12.64 -12.81
N PHE A 263 -24.84 11.96 -13.95
CA PHE A 263 -23.99 12.14 -15.14
C PHE A 263 -24.11 13.56 -15.72
N ASN A 264 -25.31 14.11 -15.77
CA ASN A 264 -25.55 15.46 -16.30
C ASN A 264 -24.97 16.56 -15.38
N ALA A 265 -24.91 16.31 -14.07
CA ALA A 265 -24.28 17.21 -13.09
C ALA A 265 -22.76 17.24 -13.21
N ALA A 266 -22.18 16.13 -13.69
CA ALA A 266 -20.75 16.01 -13.85
C ALA A 266 -20.21 17.03 -14.86
N LEU A 267 -18.94 17.38 -14.70
CA LEU A 267 -18.22 18.18 -15.66
C LEU A 267 -18.18 17.46 -17.01
N THR A 268 -18.62 18.16 -18.07
CA THR A 268 -18.58 17.64 -19.43
C THR A 268 -17.14 17.46 -19.89
N ARG A 269 -16.73 16.20 -20.05
CA ARG A 269 -15.43 15.86 -20.65
C ARG A 269 -15.59 15.73 -22.15
N GLN A 270 -14.77 16.46 -22.89
CA GLN A 270 -14.78 16.40 -24.34
C GLN A 270 -14.23 15.05 -24.83
N LYS A 271 -14.87 14.50 -25.87
CA LYS A 271 -14.45 13.27 -26.53
C LYS A 271 -13.94 13.62 -27.92
N PHE A 272 -12.73 13.19 -28.22
CA PHE A 272 -12.08 13.45 -29.50
C PHE A 272 -12.33 12.26 -30.44
N VAL A 273 -12.94 12.52 -31.59
CA VAL A 273 -13.31 11.50 -32.57
C VAL A 273 -12.66 11.83 -33.90
N MET A 274 -11.91 10.88 -34.45
CA MET A 274 -11.24 11.03 -35.73
C MET A 274 -12.15 10.59 -36.87
N LYS A 275 -12.64 11.55 -37.65
CA LYS A 275 -13.48 11.31 -38.83
C LYS A 275 -12.82 11.81 -40.11
N PRO A 276 -13.10 11.18 -41.27
CA PRO A 276 -12.70 11.73 -42.55
C PRO A 276 -13.40 13.09 -42.78
N GLY A 277 -12.69 14.06 -43.36
CA GLY A 277 -13.23 15.38 -43.70
C GLY A 277 -13.11 16.46 -42.61
N LEU A 278 -12.53 16.15 -41.45
CA LEU A 278 -12.20 17.16 -40.44
C LEU A 278 -11.12 18.13 -40.94
N SER A 279 -11.10 19.36 -40.40
CA SER A 279 -10.06 20.33 -40.70
C SER A 279 -8.69 19.87 -40.15
N GLU A 280 -7.60 20.32 -40.76
CA GLU A 280 -6.26 19.96 -40.29
C GLU A 280 -5.99 20.41 -38.84
N SER A 281 -6.63 21.51 -38.40
CA SER A 281 -6.55 21.97 -37.02
C SER A 281 -7.23 20.98 -36.05
N GLU A 282 -8.45 20.53 -36.37
CA GLU A 282 -9.19 19.57 -35.54
C GLU A 282 -8.47 18.22 -35.48
N LYS A 283 -7.98 17.71 -36.62
CA LYS A 283 -7.15 16.51 -36.68
C LYS A 283 -5.91 16.64 -35.79
N GLY A 284 -5.25 17.80 -35.83
CA GLY A 284 -4.11 18.11 -34.97
C GLY A 284 -4.45 18.08 -33.47
N GLU A 285 -5.61 18.63 -33.08
CA GLU A 285 -6.09 18.60 -31.69
C GLU A 285 -6.42 17.18 -31.22
N ILE A 286 -7.03 16.36 -32.07
CA ILE A 286 -7.33 14.95 -31.78
C ILE A 286 -6.05 14.15 -31.56
N VAL A 287 -5.04 14.32 -32.43
CA VAL A 287 -3.74 13.66 -32.27
C VAL A 287 -3.05 14.10 -30.97
N ARG A 288 -3.09 15.39 -30.64
CA ARG A 288 -2.57 15.89 -29.35
C ARG A 288 -3.34 15.31 -28.16
N ALA A 289 -4.65 15.13 -28.26
CA ALA A 289 -5.45 14.46 -27.22
C ALA A 289 -5.00 13.01 -27.03
N ALA A 290 -4.69 12.28 -28.11
CA ALA A 290 -4.19 10.91 -28.02
C ALA A 290 -2.82 10.84 -27.33
N TYR A 291 -1.90 11.77 -27.63
CA TYR A 291 -0.62 11.85 -26.90
C TYR A 291 -0.82 12.13 -25.40
N ARG A 292 -1.72 13.06 -25.05
CA ARG A 292 -2.02 13.40 -23.65
C ARG A 292 -2.62 12.22 -22.89
N GLN A 293 -3.50 11.45 -23.53
CA GLN A 293 -4.04 10.23 -22.93
C GLN A 293 -2.95 9.15 -22.74
N LEU A 294 -2.17 8.85 -23.77
CA LEU A 294 -1.26 7.70 -23.79
C LEU A 294 0.08 7.94 -23.10
N PHE A 295 0.58 9.18 -23.10
CA PHE A 295 1.82 9.58 -22.42
C PHE A 295 1.59 10.40 -21.16
N GLU A 296 0.32 10.56 -20.76
CA GLU A 296 -0.13 11.40 -19.64
C GLU A 296 0.15 12.91 -19.79
N ARG A 297 0.78 13.31 -20.89
CA ARG A 297 1.22 14.68 -21.19
C ARG A 297 1.48 14.86 -22.68
N ASP A 298 1.51 16.11 -23.14
CA ASP A 298 1.90 16.44 -24.51
C ASP A 298 3.44 16.43 -24.66
N ILE A 299 3.97 15.28 -25.09
CA ILE A 299 5.41 15.10 -25.35
C ILE A 299 5.89 15.83 -26.61
N THR A 300 4.97 16.13 -27.53
CA THR A 300 5.30 16.83 -28.79
C THR A 300 5.67 18.28 -28.49
N LYS A 301 4.85 18.96 -27.68
CA LYS A 301 5.09 20.34 -27.24
C LYS A 301 6.26 20.46 -26.28
N ALA A 302 6.42 19.53 -25.34
CA ALA A 302 7.43 19.63 -24.29
C ALA A 302 8.84 19.25 -24.75
N TYR A 303 8.97 18.22 -25.59
CA TYR A 303 10.27 17.64 -25.94
C TYR A 303 10.51 17.52 -27.44
N SER A 304 9.59 18.01 -28.28
CA SER A 304 9.64 17.81 -29.75
C SER A 304 9.72 16.34 -30.16
N GLN A 305 9.12 15.44 -29.35
CA GLN A 305 9.08 14.01 -29.63
C GLN A 305 7.73 13.65 -30.25
N SER A 306 7.74 13.04 -31.43
CA SER A 306 6.54 12.56 -32.12
C SER A 306 6.86 11.36 -33.01
N VAL A 307 5.83 10.62 -33.41
CA VAL A 307 5.95 9.53 -34.39
C VAL A 307 5.28 9.97 -35.70
N SER A 308 5.99 10.80 -36.47
CA SER A 308 5.44 11.52 -37.62
C SER A 308 4.70 10.64 -38.64
N TYR A 309 5.22 9.45 -38.98
CA TYR A 309 4.57 8.59 -39.97
C TYR A 309 3.20 8.07 -39.50
N LEU A 310 3.03 7.79 -38.20
CA LEU A 310 1.74 7.38 -37.64
C LEU A 310 0.74 8.53 -37.66
N GLU A 311 1.20 9.75 -37.40
CA GLU A 311 0.35 10.94 -37.47
C GLU A 311 -0.15 11.19 -38.89
N SER A 312 0.71 11.06 -39.90
CA SER A 312 0.31 11.19 -41.29
C SER A 312 -0.73 10.13 -41.67
N GLN A 313 -0.50 8.86 -41.30
CA GLN A 313 -1.43 7.77 -41.59
C GLN A 313 -2.81 7.98 -40.95
N VAL A 314 -2.87 8.41 -39.68
CA VAL A 314 -4.16 8.64 -39.01
C VAL A 314 -4.86 9.89 -39.56
N ARG A 315 -4.11 10.94 -39.91
CA ARG A 315 -4.66 12.18 -40.51
C ARG A 315 -5.24 11.95 -41.90
N ASN A 316 -4.64 11.05 -42.66
CA ASN A 316 -5.13 10.65 -43.98
C ASN A 316 -6.29 9.65 -43.92
N GLY A 317 -6.48 8.98 -42.77
CA GLY A 317 -7.46 7.90 -42.63
C GLY A 317 -6.96 6.54 -43.11
N ASP A 318 -5.66 6.39 -43.35
CA ASP A 318 -5.04 5.10 -43.73
C ASP A 318 -5.10 4.08 -42.57
N ILE A 319 -5.12 4.58 -41.33
CA ILE A 319 -5.32 3.80 -40.12
C ILE A 319 -6.40 4.46 -39.25
N SER A 320 -7.15 3.62 -38.54
CA SER A 320 -8.13 4.08 -37.55
C SER A 320 -7.45 4.62 -36.29
N MET A 321 -8.21 5.31 -35.44
CA MET A 321 -7.70 5.80 -34.16
C MET A 321 -7.31 4.63 -33.23
N LYS A 322 -8.06 3.52 -33.28
CA LYS A 322 -7.70 2.27 -32.59
C LYS A 322 -6.31 1.77 -33.01
N GLU A 323 -6.02 1.72 -34.30
CA GLU A 323 -4.72 1.26 -34.81
C GLU A 323 -3.59 2.25 -34.52
N PHE A 324 -3.89 3.56 -34.55
CA PHE A 324 -2.96 4.59 -34.11
C PHE A 324 -2.55 4.39 -32.63
N VAL A 325 -3.52 4.17 -31.74
CA VAL A 325 -3.27 3.87 -30.32
C VAL A 325 -2.43 2.59 -30.16
N ARG A 326 -2.78 1.51 -30.86
CA ARG A 326 -2.04 0.24 -30.82
C ARG A 326 -0.57 0.43 -31.20
N ARG A 327 -0.30 1.06 -32.34
CA ARG A 327 1.08 1.28 -32.83
C ARG A 327 1.85 2.24 -31.94
N LEU A 328 1.20 3.26 -31.40
CA LEU A 328 1.84 4.21 -30.51
C LEU A 328 2.25 3.56 -29.18
N CYS A 329 1.41 2.71 -28.60
CA CYS A 329 1.74 1.95 -27.38
C CYS A 329 2.81 0.87 -27.59
N LYS A 330 2.96 0.35 -28.82
CA LYS A 330 4.07 -0.55 -29.19
C LYS A 330 5.38 0.17 -29.54
N SER A 331 5.36 1.50 -29.61
CA SER A 331 6.52 2.27 -30.01
C SER A 331 7.67 2.17 -28.97
N PRO A 332 8.94 2.34 -29.40
CA PRO A 332 10.07 2.43 -28.48
C PRO A 332 9.92 3.59 -27.48
N LEU A 333 9.23 4.67 -27.87
CA LEU A 333 8.97 5.82 -26.98
C LEU A 333 8.09 5.43 -25.80
N TYR A 334 6.99 4.72 -26.04
CA TYR A 334 6.10 4.25 -24.97
C TYR A 334 6.81 3.25 -24.06
N ARG A 335 7.53 2.29 -24.65
CA ARG A 335 8.31 1.27 -23.92
C ARG A 335 9.32 1.89 -22.95
N LYS A 336 10.11 2.85 -23.41
CA LYS A 336 11.14 3.53 -22.60
C LYS A 336 10.54 4.30 -21.42
N GLN A 337 9.34 4.84 -21.57
CA GLN A 337 8.70 5.65 -20.52
C GLN A 337 7.87 4.82 -19.54
N PHE A 338 7.10 3.83 -20.02
CA PHE A 338 6.06 3.16 -19.23
C PHE A 338 6.23 1.65 -19.06
N PHE A 339 7.24 1.04 -19.68
CA PHE A 339 7.53 -0.39 -19.52
C PHE A 339 8.88 -0.63 -18.84
N GLU A 340 9.98 -0.14 -19.41
CA GLU A 340 11.36 -0.38 -18.91
C GLU A 340 11.62 0.07 -17.46
N PRO A 341 11.12 1.24 -16.98
CA PRO A 341 11.38 1.68 -15.61
C PRO A 341 10.43 1.06 -14.57
N PHE A 342 9.63 0.05 -14.95
CA PHE A 342 8.59 -0.55 -14.12
C PHE A 342 8.65 -2.08 -14.13
N ILE A 343 8.12 -2.68 -13.06
CA ILE A 343 7.85 -4.13 -13.00
C ILE A 343 6.62 -4.44 -13.84
N ASN A 344 6.53 -5.64 -14.44
CA ASN A 344 5.40 -6.08 -15.27
C ASN A 344 4.02 -5.77 -14.64
N SER A 345 3.83 -6.02 -13.34
CA SER A 345 2.57 -5.72 -12.66
C SER A 345 2.24 -4.23 -12.64
N ARG A 346 3.25 -3.36 -12.50
CA ARG A 346 3.03 -1.90 -12.50
C ARG A 346 2.86 -1.36 -13.92
N ALA A 347 3.59 -1.89 -14.89
CA ALA A 347 3.42 -1.54 -16.30
C ALA A 347 2.00 -1.90 -16.80
N LEU A 348 1.46 -3.05 -16.37
CA LEU A 348 0.08 -3.45 -16.63
C LEU A 348 -0.93 -2.42 -16.10
N GLU A 349 -0.79 -1.98 -14.84
CA GLU A 349 -1.69 -0.97 -14.26
C GLU A 349 -1.69 0.36 -15.04
N LEU A 350 -0.53 0.79 -15.54
CA LEU A 350 -0.39 1.99 -16.36
C LEU A 350 -0.97 1.78 -17.77
N ALA A 351 -0.81 0.59 -18.36
CA ALA A 351 -1.42 0.27 -19.66
C ALA A 351 -2.96 0.32 -19.59
N PHE A 352 -3.56 -0.19 -18.50
CA PHE A 352 -4.99 -0.07 -18.23
C PHE A 352 -5.45 1.40 -18.17
N ARG A 353 -4.68 2.26 -17.50
CA ARG A 353 -4.93 3.71 -17.46
C ARG A 353 -4.91 4.33 -18.86
N HIS A 354 -3.89 4.00 -19.66
CA HIS A 354 -3.65 4.65 -20.95
C HIS A 354 -4.63 4.19 -22.03
N ILE A 355 -4.83 2.88 -22.15
CA ILE A 355 -5.58 2.26 -23.25
C ILE A 355 -7.07 2.16 -22.89
N LEU A 356 -7.40 1.73 -21.66
CA LEU A 356 -8.78 1.53 -21.24
C LEU A 356 -9.34 2.70 -20.41
N GLY A 357 -8.51 3.66 -19.99
CA GLY A 357 -8.98 4.81 -19.22
C GLY A 357 -9.50 4.46 -17.82
N ARG A 358 -9.19 3.28 -17.27
CA ARG A 358 -9.60 2.84 -15.92
C ARG A 358 -8.50 2.03 -15.23
N GLY A 359 -8.66 1.76 -13.94
CA GLY A 359 -7.85 0.76 -13.25
C GLY A 359 -8.38 -0.67 -13.45
N PRO A 360 -7.55 -1.70 -13.24
CA PRO A 360 -8.05 -3.07 -13.08
C PRO A 360 -9.11 -3.16 -11.99
N SER A 361 -10.07 -4.04 -12.21
CA SER A 361 -11.27 -4.17 -11.39
C SER A 361 -11.16 -5.32 -10.41
N SER A 362 -10.66 -6.49 -10.83
CA SER A 362 -10.59 -7.72 -10.01
C SER A 362 -9.15 -8.26 -9.92
N ARG A 363 -8.94 -9.27 -9.07
CA ARG A 363 -7.64 -9.97 -8.99
C ARG A 363 -7.42 -10.83 -10.22
N GLU A 364 -8.48 -11.49 -10.66
CA GLU A 364 -8.54 -12.42 -11.77
C GLU A 364 -8.19 -11.71 -13.07
N GLU A 365 -8.74 -10.52 -13.30
CA GLU A 365 -8.40 -9.65 -14.42
C GLU A 365 -6.90 -9.34 -14.44
N VAL A 366 -6.33 -8.94 -13.29
CA VAL A 366 -4.89 -8.67 -13.20
C VAL A 366 -4.06 -9.92 -13.50
N GLN A 367 -4.47 -11.09 -13.00
CA GLN A 367 -3.77 -12.36 -13.26
C GLN A 367 -3.78 -12.74 -14.73
N ASN A 368 -4.92 -12.60 -15.41
CA ASN A 368 -5.08 -12.91 -16.82
C ASN A 368 -4.15 -12.04 -17.67
N TYR A 369 -4.22 -10.72 -17.54
CA TYR A 369 -3.34 -9.83 -18.31
C TYR A 369 -1.86 -9.93 -17.88
N PHE A 370 -1.57 -10.29 -16.62
CA PHE A 370 -0.21 -10.52 -16.17
C PHE A 370 0.42 -11.76 -16.84
N SER A 371 -0.35 -12.83 -17.07
CA SER A 371 0.12 -13.99 -17.82
C SER A 371 0.49 -13.61 -19.26
N ILE A 372 -0.37 -12.86 -19.95
CA ILE A 372 -0.14 -12.37 -21.31
C ILE A 372 1.14 -11.52 -21.40
N VAL A 373 1.36 -10.60 -20.46
CA VAL A 373 2.59 -9.78 -20.40
C VAL A 373 3.82 -10.63 -20.15
N SER A 374 3.70 -11.64 -19.31
CA SER A 374 4.84 -12.49 -18.92
C SER A 374 5.30 -13.36 -20.09
N ASP A 375 4.36 -13.82 -20.92
CA ASP A 375 4.65 -14.70 -22.06
C ASP A 375 5.03 -13.89 -23.33
N GLY A 376 4.30 -12.81 -23.62
CA GLY A 376 4.41 -12.06 -24.89
C GLY A 376 4.96 -10.63 -24.76
N GLY A 377 5.31 -10.19 -23.56
CA GLY A 377 5.84 -8.85 -23.30
C GLY A 377 4.82 -7.71 -23.55
N LEU A 378 5.34 -6.49 -23.75
CA LEU A 378 4.53 -5.30 -24.00
C LEU A 378 3.61 -5.42 -25.25
N PRO A 379 4.06 -5.94 -26.42
CA PRO A 379 3.21 -5.98 -27.60
C PRO A 379 1.95 -6.82 -27.41
N ALA A 380 2.07 -8.00 -26.77
CA ALA A 380 0.95 -8.89 -26.51
C ALA A 380 -0.07 -8.27 -25.54
N LEU A 381 0.39 -7.55 -24.51
CA LEU A 381 -0.49 -6.81 -23.61
C LEU A 381 -1.29 -5.72 -24.34
N VAL A 382 -0.63 -4.94 -25.20
CA VAL A 382 -1.29 -3.87 -25.94
C VAL A 382 -2.35 -4.45 -26.87
N ASP A 383 -2.04 -5.54 -27.58
CA ASP A 383 -3.02 -6.23 -28.44
C ASP A 383 -4.21 -6.74 -27.64
N ALA A 384 -3.96 -7.44 -26.52
CA ALA A 384 -5.03 -7.95 -25.67
C ALA A 384 -5.97 -6.84 -25.14
N LEU A 385 -5.43 -5.66 -24.77
CA LEU A 385 -6.25 -4.54 -24.29
C LEU A 385 -7.03 -3.87 -25.42
N VAL A 386 -6.40 -3.65 -26.57
CA VAL A 386 -7.03 -2.95 -27.72
C VAL A 386 -8.06 -3.84 -28.43
N ASP A 387 -7.86 -5.16 -28.45
CA ASP A 387 -8.80 -6.12 -29.03
C ASP A 387 -9.86 -6.63 -28.05
N SER A 388 -9.89 -6.11 -26.83
CA SER A 388 -10.96 -6.39 -25.88
C SER A 388 -12.31 -5.84 -26.36
N GLN A 389 -13.39 -6.56 -26.08
CA GLN A 389 -14.76 -6.10 -26.36
C GLN A 389 -15.04 -4.77 -25.65
N GLU A 390 -14.53 -4.59 -24.44
CA GLU A 390 -14.67 -3.35 -23.68
C GLU A 390 -14.07 -2.14 -24.42
N TYR A 391 -12.91 -2.30 -25.07
CA TYR A 391 -12.34 -1.21 -25.86
C TYR A 391 -13.28 -0.82 -27.01
N ALA A 392 -13.82 -1.82 -27.72
CA ALA A 392 -14.73 -1.61 -28.83
C ALA A 392 -16.03 -0.91 -28.39
N ASP A 393 -16.61 -1.30 -27.25
CA ASP A 393 -17.86 -0.74 -26.73
C ASP A 393 -17.72 0.73 -26.29
N TYR A 394 -16.58 1.10 -25.69
CA TYR A 394 -16.37 2.45 -25.16
C TYR A 394 -15.79 3.44 -26.16
N PHE A 395 -14.88 2.99 -27.02
CA PHE A 395 -14.11 3.86 -27.91
C PHE A 395 -14.36 3.58 -29.40
N GLY A 396 -14.74 2.35 -29.74
CA GLY A 396 -14.83 1.89 -31.13
C GLY A 396 -13.50 2.03 -31.84
N GLU A 397 -13.54 2.44 -33.11
CA GLU A 397 -12.32 2.61 -33.93
C GLU A 397 -11.91 4.07 -34.14
N GLU A 398 -12.81 5.02 -33.87
CA GLU A 398 -12.63 6.44 -34.18
C GLU A 398 -12.33 7.31 -32.97
N THR A 399 -12.73 6.89 -31.76
CA THR A 399 -12.64 7.73 -30.56
C THR A 399 -11.29 7.53 -29.87
N VAL A 400 -10.66 8.64 -29.48
CA VAL A 400 -9.47 8.61 -28.63
C VAL A 400 -9.87 8.11 -27.24
N PRO A 401 -9.11 7.18 -26.63
CA PRO A 401 -9.38 6.75 -25.26
C PRO A 401 -9.41 7.93 -24.28
N TYR A 402 -10.24 7.83 -23.25
CA TYR A 402 -10.40 8.89 -22.26
C TYR A 402 -10.52 8.30 -20.86
N LEU A 403 -10.11 9.06 -19.85
CA LEU A 403 -10.21 8.64 -18.45
C LEU A 403 -11.67 8.54 -18.00
N ARG A 404 -12.05 7.35 -17.53
CA ARG A 404 -13.38 6.99 -17.04
C ARG A 404 -13.47 7.22 -15.52
N GLY A 405 -13.49 8.50 -15.16
CA GLY A 405 -13.54 8.98 -13.78
C GLY A 405 -14.94 9.12 -13.20
N LEU A 406 -15.01 9.71 -11.99
CA LEU A 406 -16.26 10.02 -11.31
C LEU A 406 -17.18 10.89 -12.20
N GLY A 407 -18.46 10.55 -12.22
CA GLY A 407 -19.49 11.28 -12.99
C GLY A 407 -19.64 10.82 -14.44
N GLN A 408 -18.61 10.23 -15.07
CA GLN A 408 -18.69 9.72 -16.44
C GLN A 408 -19.36 8.35 -16.52
N GLU A 409 -19.06 7.49 -15.55
CA GLU A 409 -19.64 6.15 -15.41
C GLU A 409 -19.82 5.78 -13.93
N ALA A 410 -20.61 4.73 -13.66
CA ALA A 410 -20.75 4.17 -12.33
C ALA A 410 -19.41 3.57 -11.86
N GLN A 411 -18.92 4.04 -10.71
CA GLN A 411 -17.63 3.64 -10.14
C GLN A 411 -17.81 2.51 -9.12
N GLU A 412 -16.93 1.52 -9.14
CA GLU A 412 -16.95 0.47 -8.13
C GLU A 412 -16.22 0.88 -6.85
N CYS A 413 -16.77 0.51 -5.70
CA CYS A 413 -16.12 0.78 -4.41
C CYS A 413 -14.86 -0.08 -4.19
N ARG A 414 -14.72 -1.20 -4.91
CA ARG A 414 -13.63 -2.18 -4.76
C ARG A 414 -12.26 -1.61 -5.10
N ASN A 415 -12.16 -0.75 -6.11
CA ASN A 415 -10.89 -0.14 -6.53
C ASN A 415 -10.84 1.39 -6.37
N TRP A 416 -11.80 1.97 -5.63
CA TRP A 416 -12.01 3.42 -5.49
C TRP A 416 -10.72 4.23 -5.29
N GLY A 417 -9.99 4.01 -4.19
CA GLY A 417 -8.80 4.78 -3.86
C GLY A 417 -7.67 4.61 -4.88
N MET A 418 -7.45 3.39 -5.35
CA MET A 418 -6.40 3.06 -6.30
C MET A 418 -6.65 3.69 -7.68
N GLN A 419 -7.91 3.70 -8.13
CA GLN A 419 -8.27 4.30 -9.42
C GLN A 419 -8.13 5.82 -9.39
N GLN A 420 -8.52 6.46 -8.29
CA GLN A 420 -8.36 7.91 -8.14
C GLN A 420 -6.87 8.31 -8.08
N ASP A 421 -6.05 7.53 -7.37
CA ASP A 421 -4.60 7.72 -7.35
C ASP A 421 -3.98 7.48 -8.74
N LEU A 422 -4.51 6.53 -9.51
CA LEU A 422 -4.03 6.20 -10.87
C LEU A 422 -4.27 7.33 -11.87
N PHE A 423 -5.34 8.11 -11.72
CA PHE A 423 -5.66 9.21 -12.64
C PHE A 423 -4.83 10.49 -12.40
N ASN A 424 -3.99 10.53 -11.37
CA ASN A 424 -3.10 11.66 -11.11
C ASN A 424 -1.82 11.58 -11.94
N TYR A 425 -1.23 12.74 -12.26
CA TYR A 425 0.11 12.85 -12.87
C TYR A 425 1.21 12.21 -12.02
N SER A 426 0.94 11.98 -10.73
CA SER A 426 1.88 11.36 -9.81
C SER A 426 1.94 9.84 -9.93
N ALA A 427 1.03 9.21 -10.69
CA ALA A 427 0.93 7.77 -10.82
C ALA A 427 2.23 7.12 -11.35
N PRO A 428 2.92 7.63 -12.40
CA PRO A 428 4.18 7.02 -12.88
C PRO A 428 5.34 7.05 -11.88
N PHE A 429 5.30 7.91 -10.86
CA PHE A 429 6.35 7.94 -9.84
C PHE A 429 6.22 6.79 -8.84
N ARG A 430 5.05 6.15 -8.75
CA ARG A 430 4.88 4.96 -7.93
C ARG A 430 5.41 3.72 -8.66
N LYS A 431 6.45 3.10 -8.08
CA LYS A 431 7.10 1.89 -8.62
C LYS A 431 6.47 0.57 -8.13
N ILE A 432 5.82 0.60 -6.98
CA ILE A 432 5.17 -0.57 -6.38
C ILE A 432 3.76 -0.73 -6.95
N PRO A 433 3.34 -1.93 -7.39
CA PRO A 433 2.00 -2.16 -7.92
C PRO A 433 0.92 -2.01 -6.84
N GLN A 434 -0.19 -1.35 -7.20
CA GLN A 434 -1.26 -0.99 -6.26
C GLN A 434 -2.38 -2.02 -6.25
N PHE A 435 -2.82 -2.47 -7.42
CA PHE A 435 -4.05 -3.23 -7.59
C PHE A 435 -3.86 -4.67 -7.10
N ILE A 436 -2.84 -5.36 -7.59
CA ILE A 436 -2.56 -6.74 -7.18
C ILE A 436 -2.30 -6.85 -5.67
N THR A 437 -1.56 -5.90 -5.09
CA THR A 437 -1.22 -5.92 -3.67
C THR A 437 -2.45 -5.67 -2.80
N THR A 438 -3.33 -4.75 -3.21
CA THR A 438 -4.56 -4.44 -2.46
C THR A 438 -5.60 -5.55 -2.62
N PHE A 439 -5.81 -6.07 -3.83
CA PHE A 439 -6.72 -7.19 -4.08
C PHE A 439 -6.30 -8.46 -3.33
N ALA A 440 -5.00 -8.75 -3.29
CA ALA A 440 -4.49 -9.85 -2.47
C ALA A 440 -4.77 -9.62 -0.98
N LYS A 441 -4.57 -8.39 -0.47
CA LYS A 441 -4.80 -8.04 0.93
C LYS A 441 -6.28 -8.09 1.34
N TYR A 442 -7.23 -7.91 0.43
CA TYR A 442 -8.65 -8.09 0.76
C TYR A 442 -8.96 -9.50 1.27
N ASN A 443 -8.27 -10.52 0.75
CA ASN A 443 -8.48 -11.92 1.11
C ASN A 443 -7.52 -12.41 2.21
N GLN A 444 -6.54 -11.61 2.62
CA GLN A 444 -5.55 -11.95 3.65
C GLN A 444 -5.91 -11.36 5.02
N PRO A 445 -5.38 -11.90 6.14
CA PRO A 445 -5.48 -11.27 7.46
C PRO A 445 -4.84 -9.87 7.49
N LEU A 446 -5.03 -9.14 8.60
CA LEU A 446 -4.38 -7.85 8.79
C LEU A 446 -2.85 -7.98 8.61
N PRO A 447 -2.21 -7.04 7.90
CA PRO A 447 -0.78 -7.09 7.67
C PRO A 447 0.01 -6.80 8.95
N ASP A 448 1.22 -7.35 9.06
CA ASP A 448 2.18 -6.94 10.09
C ASP A 448 2.79 -5.58 9.72
N GLN A 449 2.26 -4.51 10.31
CA GLN A 449 2.77 -3.15 10.18
C GLN A 449 2.31 -2.30 11.36
N HIS A 450 2.92 -1.13 11.55
CA HIS A 450 2.45 -0.16 12.51
C HIS A 450 0.99 0.24 12.28
N VAL A 451 0.28 0.50 13.38
CA VAL A 451 -1.17 0.70 13.37
C VAL A 451 -1.62 1.93 12.58
N TYR A 452 -0.78 2.98 12.57
CA TYR A 452 -1.04 4.22 11.85
C TYR A 452 -0.51 4.23 10.40
N GLY A 453 -0.03 3.08 9.91
CA GLY A 453 0.49 2.91 8.55
C GLY A 453 1.96 2.48 8.54
N SER A 454 2.36 1.81 7.45
CA SER A 454 3.68 1.16 7.29
C SER A 454 4.88 2.10 7.45
N GLY A 455 4.74 3.40 7.16
CA GLY A 455 5.84 4.37 7.27
C GLY A 455 6.15 4.85 8.70
N ASN A 456 5.42 4.37 9.70
CA ASN A 456 5.62 4.74 11.11
C ASN A 456 6.51 3.77 11.89
N ASP A 457 6.85 2.61 11.33
CA ASP A 457 7.90 1.77 11.90
C ASP A 457 9.28 2.27 11.45
N PRO A 458 10.25 2.45 12.36
CA PRO A 458 11.64 2.69 11.99
C PRO A 458 12.29 1.41 11.48
N LEU A 459 13.38 1.54 10.72
CA LEU A 459 14.24 0.39 10.40
C LEU A 459 14.93 -0.12 11.68
N GLU A 460 14.91 -1.44 11.91
CA GLU A 460 15.47 -2.08 13.11
C GLU A 460 17.00 -2.27 13.01
N ILE A 461 17.70 -1.15 12.96
CA ILE A 461 19.16 -1.03 12.87
C ILE A 461 19.77 -0.51 14.19
N GLN A 462 21.09 -0.64 14.33
CA GLN A 462 21.80 -0.26 15.56
C GLN A 462 21.68 1.23 15.88
N PHE A 463 21.87 2.11 14.89
CA PHE A 463 21.87 3.57 15.07
C PHE A 463 20.89 4.26 14.12
N GLY A 464 20.37 5.41 14.55
CA GLY A 464 19.55 6.30 13.74
C GLY A 464 18.05 6.00 13.77
N ALA A 465 17.26 7.05 13.89
CA ALA A 465 15.81 7.02 13.72
C ALA A 465 15.47 7.15 12.23
N ILE A 466 15.75 6.09 11.46
CA ILE A 466 15.52 6.09 10.01
C ILE A 466 14.13 5.51 9.73
N PHE A 467 13.26 6.36 9.20
CA PHE A 467 11.95 5.97 8.68
C PHE A 467 11.96 6.03 7.15
N PRO A 468 11.37 5.03 6.46
CA PRO A 468 11.17 5.11 5.02
C PRO A 468 10.44 6.41 4.62
N LYS A 469 11.01 7.17 3.68
CA LYS A 469 10.40 8.43 3.20
C LYS A 469 9.27 8.13 2.23
N GLU A 470 8.04 8.43 2.64
CA GLU A 470 6.84 8.25 1.81
C GLU A 470 6.78 9.19 0.59
N THR A 471 7.58 10.26 0.54
CA THR A 471 7.56 11.25 -0.56
C THR A 471 8.43 10.86 -1.75
N ARG A 472 9.48 10.06 -1.55
CA ARG A 472 10.38 9.63 -2.64
C ARG A 472 9.84 8.41 -3.37
N ASP A 473 9.30 7.45 -2.61
CA ASP A 473 8.68 6.23 -3.10
C ASP A 473 7.31 6.07 -2.42
N PRO A 474 6.22 6.61 -3.02
CA PRO A 474 4.91 6.64 -2.37
C PRO A 474 4.33 5.23 -2.18
N SER A 475 4.60 4.67 -1.01
CA SER A 475 4.09 3.38 -0.55
C SER A 475 3.13 3.60 0.62
N LYS A 476 1.96 4.18 0.32
CA LYS A 476 0.86 4.19 1.30
C LYS A 476 0.21 2.82 1.31
N SER A 477 0.34 2.10 2.41
CA SER A 477 -0.33 0.81 2.68
C SER A 477 -1.24 0.95 3.90
N PRO A 478 -2.36 1.70 3.80
CA PRO A 478 -3.27 1.85 4.92
C PRO A 478 -3.97 0.51 5.22
N ALA A 479 -4.10 0.19 6.50
CA ALA A 479 -4.88 -0.96 6.96
C ALA A 479 -5.80 -0.54 8.12
N PRO A 480 -7.05 -1.02 8.16
CA PRO A 480 -8.03 -0.64 9.16
C PRO A 480 -7.82 -1.44 10.46
N PHE A 481 -6.89 -1.01 11.30
CA PHE A 481 -6.70 -1.58 12.64
C PHE A 481 -7.71 -1.00 13.64
N SER A 482 -8.39 -1.88 14.37
CA SER A 482 -9.27 -1.49 15.48
C SER A 482 -8.46 -1.00 16.69
N LYS A 483 -9.17 -0.40 17.67
CA LYS A 483 -8.58 0.05 18.94
C LYS A 483 -7.90 -1.10 19.68
N ASP A 484 -8.57 -2.25 19.72
CA ASP A 484 -8.17 -3.42 20.50
C ASP A 484 -7.38 -4.39 19.62
N THR A 485 -6.24 -3.91 19.11
CA THR A 485 -5.29 -4.69 18.31
C THR A 485 -3.97 -4.84 19.03
N LYS A 486 -3.39 -6.03 18.94
CA LYS A 486 -2.07 -6.34 19.49
C LYS A 486 -1.20 -6.95 18.40
N ARG A 487 -0.06 -6.31 18.13
CA ARG A 487 0.95 -6.76 17.19
C ARG A 487 1.69 -7.96 17.75
N ILE A 488 1.98 -8.93 16.89
CA ILE A 488 2.80 -10.09 17.23
C ILE A 488 4.26 -9.64 17.21
N LEU A 489 4.89 -9.63 18.38
CA LEU A 489 6.29 -9.30 18.54
C LEU A 489 7.11 -10.56 18.78
N ILE A 490 8.27 -10.65 18.13
CA ILE A 490 9.18 -11.78 18.24
C ILE A 490 10.21 -11.47 19.32
N HIS A 491 10.31 -12.32 20.33
CA HIS A 491 11.28 -12.14 21.40
C HIS A 491 12.72 -12.32 20.90
N ARG A 492 13.63 -11.41 21.27
CA ARG A 492 15.06 -11.50 20.94
C ARG A 492 15.77 -12.38 21.98
N GLY A 493 15.58 -13.69 21.84
CA GLY A 493 16.08 -14.72 22.74
C GLY A 493 15.32 -16.03 22.52
N PRO A 494 15.27 -16.93 23.52
CA PRO A 494 14.40 -18.10 23.48
C PRO A 494 12.93 -17.70 23.30
N GLY A 495 12.24 -18.22 22.28
CA GLY A 495 10.85 -17.85 22.00
C GLY A 495 9.85 -18.17 23.12
N ILE A 496 10.20 -19.09 24.01
CA ILE A 496 9.43 -19.46 25.22
C ILE A 496 9.33 -18.32 26.24
N ASN A 497 10.28 -17.39 26.23
CA ASN A 497 10.33 -16.25 27.15
C ASN A 497 9.54 -15.04 26.63
N ASN A 498 8.63 -15.26 25.69
CA ASN A 498 7.75 -14.21 25.20
C ASN A 498 6.78 -13.78 26.31
N GLN A 499 6.80 -12.50 26.69
CA GLN A 499 6.05 -11.93 27.80
C GLN A 499 4.53 -12.02 27.64
N ASN A 500 4.05 -12.33 26.44
CA ASN A 500 2.63 -12.55 26.19
C ASN A 500 2.14 -13.90 26.72
N SER A 501 2.98 -14.94 26.65
CA SER A 501 2.68 -16.28 27.17
C SER A 501 3.30 -16.52 28.55
N ASN A 502 4.46 -15.91 28.84
CA ASN A 502 5.17 -16.03 30.10
C ASN A 502 5.56 -14.65 30.66
N PRO A 503 4.63 -13.92 31.33
CA PRO A 503 4.92 -12.62 31.92
C PRO A 503 5.98 -12.66 33.03
N ALA A 504 6.15 -13.80 33.71
CA ALA A 504 7.14 -13.97 34.77
C ALA A 504 8.59 -13.97 34.27
N ALA A 505 8.80 -14.22 32.96
CA ALA A 505 10.13 -14.20 32.34
C ALA A 505 10.64 -12.79 31.98
N ARG A 506 9.91 -11.71 32.32
CA ARG A 506 10.37 -10.32 32.08
C ARG A 506 11.76 -9.98 32.66
N PRO A 507 12.11 -10.35 33.91
CA PRO A 507 13.44 -10.11 34.47
C PRO A 507 14.50 -11.13 34.02
N GLU A 508 14.11 -12.22 33.35
CA GLU A 508 15.05 -13.24 32.90
C GLU A 508 15.98 -12.71 31.82
N LEU A 509 17.26 -13.05 31.93
CA LEU A 509 18.26 -12.65 30.96
C LEU A 509 18.16 -13.51 29.69
N PRO A 510 18.33 -12.94 28.49
CA PRO A 510 18.02 -13.63 27.24
C PRO A 510 19.10 -14.65 26.78
N GLY A 511 20.14 -14.87 27.60
CA GLY A 511 21.20 -15.85 27.35
C GLY A 511 22.04 -15.56 26.09
N SER A 512 22.61 -16.61 25.49
CA SER A 512 23.49 -16.51 24.30
C SER A 512 22.74 -16.19 23.00
N LEU A 513 21.43 -16.44 22.95
CA LEU A 513 20.57 -16.17 21.78
C LEU A 513 20.11 -14.70 21.72
N GLY A 514 20.28 -13.96 22.82
CA GLY A 514 19.78 -12.61 23.00
C GLY A 514 20.79 -11.48 22.78
N ALA A 515 20.42 -10.28 23.24
CA ALA A 515 21.34 -9.15 23.33
C ALA A 515 22.30 -9.34 24.52
N LYS A 516 23.54 -8.82 24.39
CA LYS A 516 24.46 -8.71 25.52
C LYS A 516 23.89 -7.71 26.53
N VAL A 517 23.75 -8.14 27.78
CA VAL A 517 23.23 -7.32 28.87
C VAL A 517 24.38 -6.72 29.68
N PHE A 518 24.29 -5.44 30.00
CA PHE A 518 25.22 -4.73 30.87
C PHE A 518 24.50 -4.38 32.17
N ARG A 519 25.12 -4.72 33.30
CA ARG A 519 24.63 -4.42 34.64
C ARG A 519 25.70 -3.70 35.45
N LEU A 520 25.26 -2.78 36.28
CA LEU A 520 26.08 -2.24 37.35
C LEU A 520 25.98 -3.23 38.52
N ASN A 521 27.04 -4.02 38.74
CA ASN A 521 27.06 -4.92 39.89
C ASN A 521 27.20 -4.06 41.14
N ASN A 522 26.31 -4.25 42.10
CA ASN A 522 26.16 -3.45 43.32
C ASN A 522 27.31 -3.64 44.34
N GLU A 523 28.54 -3.86 43.88
CA GLU A 523 29.73 -3.58 44.69
C GLU A 523 29.95 -2.06 44.63
N LEU A 524 29.12 -1.31 45.38
CA LEU A 524 29.39 0.09 45.64
C LEU A 524 30.82 0.21 46.19
N PRO A 525 31.65 1.15 45.71
CA PRO A 525 32.94 1.45 46.32
C PRO A 525 32.69 2.09 47.70
N GLY A 526 32.51 1.26 48.73
CA GLY A 526 32.25 1.73 50.10
C GLY A 526 31.69 0.70 51.09
N SER A 527 31.15 -0.44 50.65
CA SER A 527 30.65 -1.46 51.59
C SER A 527 31.64 -2.62 51.72
N SER A 528 32.45 -2.56 52.79
CA SER A 528 33.21 -3.64 53.42
C SER A 528 33.90 -4.67 52.49
N ASN A 529 35.09 -4.32 52.01
CA ASN A 529 36.34 -5.09 52.19
C ASN A 529 37.41 -4.52 51.25
N GLY A 530 38.61 -4.28 51.79
CA GLY A 530 39.72 -3.64 51.09
C GLY A 530 40.33 -4.46 49.95
N ALA A 531 39.61 -4.62 48.84
CA ALA A 531 40.10 -5.20 47.59
C ALA A 531 40.05 -4.14 46.47
N SER A 532 41.23 -3.64 46.09
CA SER A 532 41.60 -2.88 44.89
C SER A 532 40.49 -2.18 44.06
N VAL A 533 40.41 -0.85 44.22
CA VAL A 533 39.61 0.12 43.43
C VAL A 533 39.91 0.11 41.91
N LYS A 534 40.98 -0.53 41.45
CA LYS A 534 41.45 -0.45 40.05
C LYS A 534 40.64 -1.25 39.01
N PHE A 535 39.81 -2.22 39.43
CA PHE A 535 39.00 -3.02 38.49
C PHE A 535 37.56 -2.49 38.29
N GLY A 536 37.08 -1.60 39.18
CA GLY A 536 35.75 -0.99 39.10
C GLY A 536 35.62 0.02 37.95
N GLU A 537 36.54 0.97 37.82
CA GLU A 537 36.46 2.09 36.85
C GLU A 537 36.36 1.64 35.39
N SER A 538 37.06 0.58 34.99
CA SER A 538 36.97 0.07 33.62
C SER A 538 35.62 -0.60 33.32
N SER A 539 34.99 -1.19 34.34
CA SER A 539 33.69 -1.87 34.20
C SER A 539 32.53 -0.87 34.20
N THR A 540 32.55 0.12 35.10
CA THR A 540 31.58 1.23 35.13
C THR A 540 31.64 2.04 33.84
N GLN A 541 32.84 2.31 33.32
CA GLN A 541 32.99 3.03 32.08
C GLN A 541 32.57 2.22 30.84
N ALA A 542 32.56 0.88 30.92
CA ALA A 542 31.94 0.04 29.91
C ALA A 542 30.40 0.12 29.96
N VAL A 543 29.82 0.20 31.17
CA VAL A 543 28.37 0.39 31.38
C VAL A 543 27.93 1.76 30.88
N ILE A 544 28.67 2.83 31.18
CA ILE A 544 28.40 4.19 30.68
C ILE A 544 28.40 4.20 29.14
N ARG A 545 29.43 3.62 28.52
CA ARG A 545 29.48 3.48 27.05
C ARG A 545 28.32 2.67 26.50
N ALA A 546 27.94 1.58 27.17
CA ALA A 546 26.77 0.79 26.79
C ALA A 546 25.46 1.59 26.90
N ALA A 547 25.29 2.40 27.94
CA ALA A 547 24.14 3.27 28.14
C ALA A 547 24.02 4.33 27.02
N TYR A 548 25.11 4.99 26.65
CA TYR A 548 25.11 5.90 25.50
C TYR A 548 24.76 5.17 24.19
N ARG A 549 25.34 4.00 23.95
CA ARG A 549 25.02 3.19 22.76
C ARG A 549 23.58 2.72 22.73
N GLN A 550 22.98 2.42 23.88
CA GLN A 550 21.59 2.03 23.93
C GLN A 550 20.67 3.21 23.63
N VAL A 551 20.85 4.34 24.34
CA VAL A 551 19.96 5.51 24.26
C VAL A 551 20.14 6.24 22.93
N PHE A 552 21.39 6.48 22.51
CA PHE A 552 21.70 7.23 21.29
C PHE A 552 21.96 6.34 20.06
N GLY A 553 22.12 5.02 20.22
CA GLY A 553 22.46 4.10 19.13
C GLY A 553 23.93 4.14 18.69
N ARG A 554 24.69 5.15 19.13
CA ARG A 554 26.08 5.42 18.78
C ARG A 554 26.82 6.05 19.96
N ASP A 555 28.13 6.09 19.88
CA ASP A 555 28.93 6.92 20.77
C ASP A 555 28.65 8.41 20.42
N VAL A 556 28.41 9.23 21.44
CA VAL A 556 28.14 10.67 21.28
C VAL A 556 29.44 11.44 21.10
N TYR A 557 29.38 12.62 20.48
CA TYR A 557 30.56 13.47 20.33
C TYR A 557 31.00 14.01 21.70
N ASP A 558 32.28 14.35 21.88
CA ASP A 558 32.82 14.73 23.19
C ASP A 558 32.09 15.92 23.84
N GLY A 559 31.62 16.90 23.04
CA GLY A 559 30.82 18.03 23.53
C GLY A 559 29.36 17.70 23.86
N GLN A 560 28.88 16.50 23.51
CA GLN A 560 27.51 16.04 23.74
C GLN A 560 27.39 15.11 24.96
N ARG A 561 28.52 14.77 25.60
CA ARG A 561 28.54 13.93 26.81
C ARG A 561 28.05 14.68 28.03
N LEU A 562 27.22 14.03 28.83
CA LEU A 562 26.73 14.53 30.10
C LEU A 562 27.71 14.19 31.23
N LYS A 563 28.88 14.83 31.22
CA LYS A 563 29.96 14.58 32.21
C LYS A 563 29.49 14.68 33.67
N VAL A 564 28.58 15.62 33.98
CA VAL A 564 28.04 15.77 35.34
C VAL A 564 27.23 14.53 35.75
N ALA A 565 26.44 13.96 34.85
CA ALA A 565 25.66 12.76 35.12
C ALA A 565 26.56 11.51 35.17
N GLU A 566 27.63 11.46 34.37
CA GLU A 566 28.64 10.40 34.40
C GLU A 566 29.32 10.37 35.78
N ASN A 567 29.84 11.51 36.25
CA ASN A 567 30.50 11.60 37.55
C ASN A 567 29.55 11.20 38.70
N LYS A 568 28.27 11.60 38.63
CA LYS A 568 27.27 11.20 39.63
C LYS A 568 27.02 9.69 39.65
N LEU A 569 27.00 9.04 38.48
CA LEU A 569 26.86 7.59 38.40
C LEU A 569 28.12 6.88 38.92
N GLU A 570 29.31 7.40 38.59
CA GLU A 570 30.59 6.86 39.07
C GLU A 570 30.73 6.96 40.59
N ASN A 571 30.23 8.05 41.19
CA ASN A 571 30.21 8.26 42.64
C ASN A 571 29.10 7.46 43.35
N GLY A 572 28.14 6.89 42.60
CA GLY A 572 26.96 6.22 43.17
C GLY A 572 25.87 7.16 43.70
N ASP A 573 25.89 8.44 43.32
CA ASP A 573 24.88 9.43 43.70
C ASP A 573 23.53 9.22 43.00
N ILE A 574 23.55 8.55 41.83
CA ILE A 574 22.36 8.23 41.03
C ILE A 574 22.38 6.77 40.58
N THR A 575 21.20 6.17 40.41
CA THR A 575 21.09 4.81 39.87
C THR A 575 21.28 4.79 38.35
N LEU A 576 21.48 3.60 37.76
CA LEU A 576 21.59 3.49 36.30
C LEU A 576 20.27 3.88 35.62
N ARG A 577 19.12 3.61 36.24
CA ARG A 577 17.81 4.10 35.78
C ARG A 577 17.74 5.63 35.73
N GLU A 578 18.22 6.31 36.77
CA GLU A 578 18.28 7.77 36.81
C GLU A 578 19.27 8.34 35.79
N PHE A 579 20.39 7.66 35.57
CA PHE A 579 21.33 8.00 34.51
C PHE A 579 20.70 7.88 33.12
N ILE A 580 20.01 6.78 32.82
CA ILE A 580 19.26 6.60 31.55
C ILE A 580 18.18 7.68 31.40
N LYS A 581 17.48 8.03 32.49
CA LYS A 581 16.50 9.12 32.50
C LYS A 581 17.16 10.48 32.18
N ALA A 582 18.32 10.77 32.74
CA ALA A 582 19.08 11.99 32.45
C ALA A 582 19.54 12.03 30.98
N LEU A 583 20.02 10.90 30.43
CA LEU A 583 20.40 10.80 29.02
C LEU A 583 19.20 11.05 28.09
N ALA A 584 18.05 10.43 28.36
CA ALA A 584 16.84 10.56 27.56
C ALA A 584 16.21 11.97 27.66
N LYS A 585 16.36 12.66 28.79
CA LYS A 585 15.93 14.06 28.98
C LYS A 585 16.93 15.10 28.49
N SER A 586 18.09 14.68 27.98
CA SER A 586 19.11 15.61 27.49
C SER A 586 18.64 16.40 26.26
N GLU A 587 19.14 17.63 26.12
CA GLU A 587 18.87 18.47 24.96
C GLU A 587 19.35 17.80 23.66
N VAL A 588 20.47 17.07 23.72
CA VAL A 588 21.02 16.30 22.59
C VAL A 588 20.02 15.25 22.12
N PHE A 589 19.42 14.51 23.05
CA PHE A 589 18.43 13.48 22.74
C PHE A 589 17.18 14.10 22.12
N LEU A 590 16.67 15.19 22.70
CA LEU A 590 15.50 15.92 22.20
C LEU A 590 15.72 16.41 20.77
N LYS A 591 16.83 17.10 20.50
CA LYS A 591 17.18 17.60 19.16
C LYS A 591 17.36 16.49 18.13
N THR A 592 17.78 15.31 18.57
CA THR A 592 18.04 14.16 17.68
C THR A 592 16.77 13.37 17.37
N TYR A 593 15.93 13.09 18.38
CA TYR A 593 14.86 12.09 18.27
C TYR A 593 13.44 12.61 18.49
N TRP A 594 13.28 13.85 18.94
CA TRP A 594 11.97 14.48 19.13
C TRP A 594 11.69 15.55 18.07
N THR A 595 12.51 16.60 18.01
CA THR A 595 12.27 17.77 17.15
C THR A 595 12.11 17.47 15.65
N PRO A 596 12.91 16.61 15.01
CA PRO A 596 12.84 16.43 13.55
C PRO A 596 11.75 15.43 13.10
N PHE A 597 11.09 14.73 14.03
CA PHE A 597 10.20 13.63 13.70
C PHE A 597 8.73 13.95 13.96
N TYR A 598 7.86 13.28 13.19
CA TYR A 598 6.44 13.22 13.50
C TYR A 598 6.24 12.61 14.90
N VAL A 599 5.32 13.16 15.70
CA VAL A 599 5.14 12.81 17.11
C VAL A 599 5.00 11.30 17.34
N VAL A 600 4.20 10.59 16.53
CA VAL A 600 4.03 9.14 16.66
C VAL A 600 5.33 8.38 16.31
N LYS A 601 6.07 8.83 15.30
CA LYS A 601 7.37 8.26 14.92
C LYS A 601 8.39 8.45 16.04
N ALA A 602 8.41 9.63 16.66
CA ALA A 602 9.26 9.92 17.80
C ALA A 602 8.93 9.01 18.98
N ILE A 603 7.64 8.93 19.37
CA ILE A 603 7.17 8.07 20.47
C ILE A 603 7.56 6.60 20.21
N GLU A 604 7.28 6.07 19.01
CA GLU A 604 7.60 4.68 18.64
C GLU A 604 9.10 4.40 18.73
N TYR A 605 9.95 5.33 18.26
CA TYR A 605 11.40 5.16 18.33
C TYR A 605 11.93 5.26 19.77
N ILE A 606 11.47 6.22 20.55
CA ILE A 606 11.86 6.39 21.96
C ILE A 606 11.44 5.16 22.77
N HIS A 607 10.23 4.65 22.54
CA HIS A 607 9.71 3.44 23.17
C HIS A 607 10.62 2.24 22.90
N ARG A 608 11.08 2.05 21.65
CA ARG A 608 12.04 1.00 21.29
C ARG A 608 13.37 1.13 22.01
N ARG A 609 13.88 2.36 22.23
CA ARG A 609 15.17 2.61 22.90
C ARG A 609 15.10 2.41 24.41
N LEU A 610 14.02 2.86 25.04
CA LEU A 610 13.86 2.80 26.50
C LEU A 610 13.30 1.46 26.99
N LEU A 611 12.31 0.89 26.30
CA LEU A 611 11.66 -0.36 26.70
C LEU A 611 12.16 -1.58 25.93
N GLY A 612 13.00 -1.39 24.90
CA GLY A 612 13.58 -2.50 24.13
C GLY A 612 12.61 -3.20 23.19
N ARG A 613 11.43 -2.63 22.93
CA ARG A 613 10.42 -3.20 22.03
C ARG A 613 9.59 -2.14 21.32
N PRO A 614 8.98 -2.44 20.16
CA PRO A 614 7.93 -1.59 19.59
C PRO A 614 6.67 -1.56 20.46
N THR A 615 5.79 -0.61 20.17
CA THR A 615 4.45 -0.59 20.77
C THR A 615 3.60 -1.77 20.27
N TYR A 616 2.74 -2.28 21.14
CA TYR A 616 1.82 -3.38 20.82
C TYR A 616 0.68 -2.96 19.91
N GLY A 617 0.19 -1.73 20.05
CA GLY A 617 -0.96 -1.27 19.27
C GLY A 617 -1.49 0.08 19.72
N ARG A 618 -2.74 0.39 19.36
CA ARG A 618 -3.33 1.71 19.61
C ARG A 618 -3.56 2.00 21.08
N GLN A 619 -3.89 0.97 21.86
CA GLN A 619 -4.12 1.13 23.30
C GLN A 619 -2.88 1.63 24.04
N GLU A 620 -1.69 1.31 23.55
CA GLU A 620 -0.41 1.75 24.12
C GLU A 620 0.05 3.08 23.52
N MET A 621 -0.04 3.24 22.19
CA MET A 621 0.40 4.46 21.52
C MET A 621 -0.47 5.69 21.87
N ASN A 622 -1.78 5.53 22.02
CA ASN A 622 -2.69 6.66 22.22
C ASN A 622 -2.49 7.39 23.55
N PRO A 623 -2.36 6.70 24.71
CA PRO A 623 -2.04 7.36 25.97
C PRO A 623 -0.72 8.12 25.93
N TYR A 624 0.32 7.57 25.29
CA TYR A 624 1.59 8.29 25.13
C TYR A 624 1.45 9.53 24.25
N PHE A 625 0.67 9.45 23.17
CA PHE A 625 0.37 10.60 22.33
C PHE A 625 -0.43 11.68 23.08
N ASP A 626 -1.45 11.30 23.84
CA ASP A 626 -2.25 12.20 24.67
C ASP A 626 -1.39 12.87 25.75
N LEU A 627 -0.54 12.10 26.44
CA LEU A 627 0.41 12.60 27.42
C LEU A 627 1.39 13.60 26.81
N ALA A 628 1.96 13.28 25.65
CA ALA A 628 2.87 14.18 24.94
C ALA A 628 2.17 15.48 24.52
N SER A 629 0.91 15.40 24.10
CA SER A 629 0.11 16.57 23.71
C SER A 629 -0.21 17.49 24.89
N LYS A 630 -0.42 16.93 26.09
CA LYS A 630 -0.82 17.67 27.30
C LYS A 630 0.35 18.17 28.15
N LYS A 631 1.38 17.33 28.33
CA LYS A 631 2.49 17.56 29.27
C LYS A 631 3.86 17.67 28.59
N GLY A 632 3.95 17.41 27.29
CA GLY A 632 5.19 17.51 26.52
C GLY A 632 6.14 16.31 26.66
N PHE A 633 7.35 16.48 26.12
CA PHE A 633 8.36 15.43 25.96
C PHE A 633 8.90 14.86 27.29
N TYR A 634 9.17 15.70 28.29
CA TYR A 634 9.77 15.24 29.54
C TYR A 634 8.86 14.27 30.31
N ALA A 635 7.55 14.57 30.33
CA ALA A 635 6.55 13.71 30.96
C ALA A 635 6.42 12.36 30.24
N LEU A 636 6.60 12.32 28.92
CA LEU A 636 6.61 11.09 28.14
C LEU A 636 7.77 10.18 28.56
N VAL A 637 8.98 10.73 28.69
CA VAL A 637 10.16 9.98 29.12
C VAL A 637 9.97 9.43 30.54
N ASP A 638 9.44 10.25 31.45
CA ASP A 638 9.11 9.80 32.81
C ASP A 638 8.11 8.64 32.79
N ALA A 639 7.02 8.77 32.03
CA ALA A 639 6.01 7.71 31.95
C ALA A 639 6.54 6.38 31.38
N MET A 640 7.56 6.40 30.53
CA MET A 640 8.19 5.18 30.01
C MET A 640 9.15 4.55 31.03
N ILE A 641 10.02 5.35 31.66
CA ILE A 641 11.04 4.86 32.60
C ILE A 641 10.45 4.52 33.97
N ASP A 642 9.35 5.16 34.35
CA ASP A 642 8.62 4.89 35.60
C ASP A 642 7.50 3.87 35.42
N SER A 643 7.42 3.24 34.24
CA SER A 643 6.48 2.16 33.99
C SER A 643 6.84 0.89 34.76
N GLN A 644 5.83 0.14 35.17
CA GLN A 644 6.01 -1.16 35.82
C GLN A 644 6.83 -2.13 34.95
N GLU A 645 6.65 -2.08 33.62
CA GLU A 645 7.42 -2.92 32.70
C GLU A 645 8.91 -2.59 32.68
N TYR A 646 9.29 -1.31 32.76
CA TYR A 646 10.69 -0.92 32.84
C TYR A 646 11.32 -1.46 34.14
N THR A 647 10.62 -1.28 35.26
CA THR A 647 11.07 -1.75 36.59
C THR A 647 11.24 -3.27 36.62
N GLU A 648 10.28 -4.03 36.07
CA GLU A 648 10.36 -5.50 36.03
C GLU A 648 11.43 -6.03 35.06
N ALA A 649 11.66 -5.37 33.93
CA ALA A 649 12.59 -5.86 32.90
C ALA A 649 14.05 -5.46 33.17
N PHE A 650 14.28 -4.24 33.67
CA PHE A 650 15.63 -3.68 33.82
C PHE A 650 15.99 -3.35 35.27
N GLY A 651 15.01 -3.05 36.12
CA GLY A 651 15.24 -2.58 37.48
C GLY A 651 16.02 -1.27 37.51
N GLU A 652 16.88 -1.11 38.52
CA GLU A 652 17.69 0.10 38.71
C GLU A 652 19.12 -0.04 38.19
N ASP A 653 19.54 -1.27 37.87
CA ASP A 653 20.96 -1.63 37.65
C ASP A 653 21.26 -2.13 36.24
N THR A 654 20.24 -2.36 35.39
CA THR A 654 20.44 -2.94 34.04
C THR A 654 20.28 -1.88 32.95
N VAL A 655 21.24 -1.82 32.01
CA VAL A 655 21.10 -0.99 30.80
C VAL A 655 19.98 -1.59 29.95
N PRO A 656 19.01 -0.80 29.46
CA PRO A 656 18.01 -1.30 28.53
C PRO A 656 18.65 -2.01 27.34
N TYR A 657 18.01 -3.05 26.84
CA TYR A 657 18.47 -3.79 25.67
C TYR A 657 17.29 -4.15 24.78
N GLU A 658 17.55 -4.47 23.52
CA GLU A 658 16.50 -4.87 22.58
C GLU A 658 15.93 -6.24 23.00
N ARG A 659 14.69 -6.24 23.48
CA ARG A 659 13.95 -7.42 23.96
C ARG A 659 13.06 -8.03 22.88
N TYR A 660 12.52 -7.24 21.96
CA TYR A 660 11.62 -7.71 20.91
C TYR A 660 11.91 -7.08 19.56
N LEU A 661 11.66 -7.86 18.51
CA LEU A 661 11.77 -7.50 17.10
C LEU A 661 10.40 -7.64 16.43
N THR A 662 10.22 -6.91 15.34
CA THR A 662 9.13 -7.20 14.40
C THR A 662 9.52 -8.35 13.46
N PRO A 663 8.55 -9.07 12.87
CA PRO A 663 8.81 -10.04 11.79
C PRO A 663 9.69 -9.47 10.67
N ALA A 664 9.43 -8.23 10.24
CA ALA A 664 10.24 -7.54 9.25
C ALA A 664 11.70 -7.33 9.71
N GLY A 665 11.91 -6.92 10.96
CA GLY A 665 13.25 -6.74 11.52
C GLY A 665 14.02 -8.05 11.70
N MET A 666 13.34 -9.14 12.08
CA MET A 666 13.95 -10.47 12.12
C MET A 666 14.36 -10.94 10.72
N GLN A 667 13.50 -10.75 9.71
CA GLN A 667 13.78 -11.11 8.32
C GLN A 667 15.02 -10.38 7.78
N LEU A 668 15.17 -9.08 8.08
CA LEU A 668 16.35 -8.29 7.69
C LEU A 668 17.68 -8.84 8.25
N ARG A 669 17.63 -9.59 9.35
CA ARG A 669 18.81 -10.17 10.02
C ARG A 669 19.05 -11.62 9.59
N MET A 670 17.99 -12.42 9.49
CA MET A 670 18.08 -13.88 9.30
C MET A 670 18.06 -14.34 7.85
N ALA A 671 17.41 -13.57 6.95
CA ALA A 671 17.27 -13.95 5.54
C ALA A 671 18.46 -13.52 4.66
N ARG A 672 19.65 -13.28 5.26
CA ARG A 672 20.85 -12.92 4.50
C ARG A 672 21.53 -14.19 3.97
N PRO A 673 22.08 -14.16 2.74
CA PRO A 673 22.92 -15.24 2.25
C PRO A 673 24.08 -15.50 3.25
N GLY A 674 24.16 -16.71 3.80
CA GLY A 674 25.13 -17.09 4.84
C GLY A 674 24.58 -17.18 6.27
N SER A 675 23.46 -16.52 6.59
CA SER A 675 22.74 -16.71 7.87
C SER A 675 21.58 -17.70 7.77
N ILE A 676 21.14 -18.00 6.54
CA ILE A 676 20.16 -19.05 6.27
C ILE A 676 20.85 -20.39 6.56
N ARG A 677 20.28 -21.18 7.48
CA ARG A 677 20.73 -22.55 7.73
C ARG A 677 20.65 -23.36 6.45
N GLU A 678 21.65 -24.18 6.16
CA GLU A 678 21.70 -25.05 4.97
C GLU A 678 20.44 -25.93 4.84
N ASP A 679 19.82 -26.30 5.96
CA ASP A 679 18.59 -27.11 6.02
C ASP A 679 17.32 -26.38 5.56
N ILE A 680 17.34 -25.05 5.46
CA ILE A 680 16.17 -24.24 5.11
C ILE A 680 16.18 -23.95 3.61
N GLY A 681 15.37 -24.71 2.86
CA GLY A 681 15.08 -24.44 1.45
C GLY A 681 15.89 -25.27 0.44
N GLN A 682 16.97 -25.94 0.86
CA GLN A 682 17.49 -27.08 0.11
C GLN A 682 16.65 -28.32 0.43
N ARG A 683 16.31 -29.11 -0.59
CA ARG A 683 15.98 -30.51 -0.35
C ARG A 683 17.22 -31.10 0.30
N VAL A 684 17.16 -31.34 1.61
CA VAL A 684 18.20 -32.10 2.30
C VAL A 684 18.08 -33.52 1.75
N ASP A 685 18.76 -33.78 0.64
CA ASP A 685 19.08 -35.13 0.23
C ASP A 685 19.96 -35.66 1.35
N LYS A 686 19.34 -36.33 2.33
CA LYS A 686 20.09 -37.01 3.39
C LYS A 686 21.15 -37.82 2.67
N LYS A 687 22.43 -37.55 2.96
CA LYS A 687 23.53 -38.35 2.46
C LYS A 687 23.38 -39.75 3.08
N VAL A 688 22.56 -40.58 2.44
CA VAL A 688 22.41 -41.98 2.82
C VAL A 688 23.70 -42.65 2.36
N THR A 689 24.33 -43.39 3.27
CA THR A 689 25.41 -44.28 2.89
C THR A 689 24.94 -45.17 1.75
N PRO A 690 25.63 -45.21 0.60
CA PRO A 690 25.22 -46.08 -0.48
C PRO A 690 25.13 -47.52 0.01
N ARG A 691 24.09 -48.25 -0.36
CA ARG A 691 23.84 -49.62 0.13
C ARG A 691 25.03 -50.56 -0.06
N PHE A 692 25.85 -50.36 -1.10
CA PHE A 692 27.06 -51.17 -1.30
C PHE A 692 28.13 -50.94 -0.22
N VAL A 693 28.17 -49.74 0.37
CA VAL A 693 29.05 -49.41 1.50
C VAL A 693 28.54 -50.09 2.76
N GLU A 694 27.22 -50.08 3.00
CA GLU A 694 26.60 -50.78 4.13
C GLU A 694 26.83 -52.29 4.06
N LEU A 695 26.71 -52.89 2.86
CA LEU A 695 26.96 -54.31 2.64
C LEU A 695 28.44 -54.69 2.76
N GLY A 696 29.37 -53.76 2.53
CA GLY A 696 30.81 -53.96 2.64
C GLY A 696 31.41 -53.58 4.00
N GLN A 697 30.65 -52.88 4.84
CA GLN A 697 31.10 -52.48 6.17
C GLN A 697 31.03 -53.63 7.16
N VAL A 698 32.05 -53.74 7.99
CA VAL A 698 32.09 -54.70 9.08
C VAL A 698 31.12 -54.23 10.17
N SER A 699 30.17 -55.09 10.54
CA SER A 699 29.08 -54.77 11.48
C SER A 699 29.53 -54.56 12.93
N ASN A 700 30.68 -55.12 13.34
CA ASN A 700 31.12 -55.13 14.73
C ASN A 700 32.53 -54.55 14.88
N ASN A 701 32.77 -53.85 16.00
CA ASN A 701 34.13 -53.47 16.41
C ASN A 701 34.93 -54.74 16.72
N ARG A 702 35.94 -55.01 15.88
CA ARG A 702 36.81 -56.19 16.03
C ARG A 702 37.93 -55.88 17.02
N THR A 703 38.05 -56.70 18.05
CA THR A 703 39.15 -56.60 19.03
C THR A 703 40.41 -57.26 18.49
N GLU A 704 41.58 -56.91 19.04
CA GLU A 704 42.87 -57.43 18.59
C GLU A 704 42.96 -58.98 18.57
N PRO A 705 42.39 -59.73 19.55
CA PRO A 705 42.37 -61.19 19.49
C PRO A 705 41.57 -61.73 18.30
N GLU A 706 40.44 -61.09 17.96
CA GLU A 706 39.59 -61.50 16.83
C GLU A 706 40.28 -61.23 15.49
N LEU A 707 41.03 -60.13 15.39
CA LEU A 707 41.88 -59.83 14.24
C LEU A 707 42.99 -60.89 14.08
N LYS A 708 43.70 -61.24 15.15
CA LYS A 708 44.74 -62.29 15.13
C LYS A 708 44.19 -63.65 14.71
N PHE A 709 43.02 -64.04 15.22
CA PHE A 709 42.36 -65.30 14.83
C PHE A 709 42.05 -65.35 13.33
N ARG A 710 41.50 -64.27 12.76
CA ARG A 710 41.16 -64.21 11.32
C ARG A 710 42.40 -64.12 10.43
N VAL A 711 43.46 -63.43 10.86
CA VAL A 711 44.74 -63.37 10.13
C VAL A 711 45.37 -64.76 10.05
N ASN A 712 45.24 -65.57 11.09
CA ASN A 712 45.78 -66.94 11.13
C ASN A 712 44.85 -67.98 10.49
N GLN A 713 43.73 -67.59 9.89
CA GLN A 713 42.81 -68.50 9.22
C GLN A 713 43.36 -68.94 7.86
N GLY A 714 43.36 -70.25 7.60
CA GLY A 714 43.76 -70.83 6.31
C GLY A 714 44.96 -71.76 6.43
N VAL A 715 45.58 -72.08 5.29
CA VAL A 715 46.82 -72.86 5.25
C VAL A 715 47.98 -71.98 5.70
N SER A 716 48.96 -72.55 6.39
CA SER A 716 50.11 -71.80 6.90
C SER A 716 50.86 -71.05 5.79
N THR A 717 51.30 -69.84 6.10
CA THR A 717 52.14 -69.01 5.21
C THR A 717 53.46 -69.69 4.86
N GLN A 718 53.90 -70.68 5.66
CA GLN A 718 55.05 -71.52 5.37
C GLN A 718 54.99 -72.13 3.96
N ARG A 719 53.80 -72.51 3.48
CA ARG A 719 53.64 -73.04 2.11
C ARG A 719 54.13 -72.06 1.04
N GLN A 720 53.82 -70.76 1.19
CA GLN A 720 54.28 -69.71 0.27
C GLN A 720 55.76 -69.36 0.48
N GLN A 721 56.31 -69.63 1.67
CA GLN A 721 57.68 -69.27 2.07
C GLN A 721 58.69 -70.42 1.94
N THR A 722 58.31 -71.56 1.34
CA THR A 722 59.25 -72.67 1.08
C THR A 722 60.24 -72.33 -0.03
N LYS A 723 61.56 -72.40 0.27
CA LYS A 723 62.63 -72.20 -0.71
C LYS A 723 63.11 -73.53 -1.26
N ILE A 724 63.14 -73.65 -2.60
CA ILE A 724 63.61 -74.86 -3.30
C ILE A 724 65.06 -74.65 -3.73
N PHE A 725 65.97 -75.53 -3.29
CA PHE A 725 67.37 -75.50 -3.70
C PHE A 725 67.57 -76.38 -4.95
N LYS A 726 68.17 -75.81 -5.99
CA LYS A 726 68.54 -76.51 -7.24
C LYS A 726 69.98 -76.16 -7.57
N LEU A 727 70.82 -77.16 -7.82
CA LEU A 727 72.18 -76.96 -8.31
C LEU A 727 72.14 -76.90 -9.84
N LEU A 728 72.34 -75.71 -10.41
CA LEU A 728 72.34 -75.50 -11.86
C LEU A 728 73.75 -75.42 -12.46
N THR A 729 74.72 -74.90 -11.69
CA THR A 729 76.13 -74.74 -12.10
C THR A 729 77.04 -74.90 -10.88
N THR A 730 78.23 -75.45 -11.08
CA THR A 730 79.25 -75.65 -10.02
C THR A 730 80.29 -74.53 -9.95
N THR A 731 80.28 -73.60 -10.93
CA THR A 731 81.20 -72.46 -10.99
C THR A 731 81.02 -71.49 -9.83
N ASP A 732 79.78 -71.33 -9.34
CA ASP A 732 79.49 -70.56 -8.14
C ASP A 732 79.69 -71.43 -6.89
N LYS A 733 80.87 -71.31 -6.29
CA LYS A 733 81.25 -72.05 -5.08
C LYS A 733 80.34 -71.76 -3.90
N VAL A 734 79.73 -70.57 -3.81
CA VAL A 734 78.84 -70.20 -2.70
C VAL A 734 77.47 -70.87 -2.87
N ALA A 735 76.92 -70.87 -4.09
CA ALA A 735 75.68 -71.57 -4.39
C ALA A 735 75.82 -73.09 -4.20
N LEU A 736 76.95 -73.66 -4.62
CA LEU A 736 77.29 -75.06 -4.41
C LEU A 736 77.37 -75.41 -2.92
N GLN A 737 78.12 -74.64 -2.13
CA GLN A 737 78.21 -74.84 -0.67
C GLN A 737 76.84 -74.71 0.01
N ASN A 738 76.00 -73.76 -0.42
CA ASN A 738 74.65 -73.61 0.10
C ASN A 738 73.74 -74.79 -0.25
N ALA A 739 73.87 -75.35 -1.47
CA ALA A 739 73.12 -76.54 -1.88
C ALA A 739 73.58 -77.78 -1.11
N ILE A 740 74.89 -77.95 -0.89
CA ILE A 740 75.46 -79.01 -0.05
C ILE A 740 74.93 -78.92 1.38
N ARG A 741 75.03 -77.74 2.01
CA ARG A 741 74.50 -77.50 3.35
C ARG A 741 72.99 -77.64 3.43
N ALA A 742 72.26 -77.29 2.37
CA ALA A 742 70.81 -77.51 2.29
C ALA A 742 70.49 -79.01 2.20
N ALA A 743 71.28 -79.79 1.45
CA ALA A 743 71.14 -81.24 1.40
C ALA A 743 71.44 -81.88 2.77
N TYR A 744 72.48 -81.43 3.47
CA TYR A 744 72.75 -81.86 4.85
C TYR A 744 71.57 -81.57 5.78
N ARG A 745 71.08 -80.34 5.80
CA ARG A 745 69.90 -79.94 6.59
C ARG A 745 68.64 -80.69 6.21
N GLN A 746 68.49 -81.08 4.95
CA GLN A 746 67.32 -81.82 4.49
C GLN A 746 67.37 -83.29 4.87
N ILE A 747 68.54 -83.92 4.79
CA ILE A 747 68.71 -85.37 5.01
C ILE A 747 68.85 -85.68 6.49
N PHE A 748 69.66 -84.91 7.21
CA PHE A 748 69.95 -85.11 8.64
C PHE A 748 69.09 -84.22 9.54
N GLU A 749 68.14 -83.47 8.95
CA GLU A 749 67.24 -82.52 9.61
C GLU A 749 67.94 -81.34 10.34
N ARG A 750 69.27 -81.23 10.20
CA ARG A 750 70.13 -80.23 10.84
C ARG A 750 71.47 -80.08 10.11
N ASP A 751 72.25 -79.05 10.45
CA ASP A 751 73.61 -78.90 9.93
C ASP A 751 74.57 -79.92 10.58
N LEU A 752 75.51 -80.46 9.79
CA LEU A 752 76.43 -81.53 10.20
C LEU A 752 77.74 -81.05 10.83
N ASP A 753 78.13 -79.78 10.64
CA ASP A 753 79.40 -79.21 11.11
C ASP A 753 79.73 -79.54 12.60
N PRO A 754 78.77 -79.62 13.55
CA PRO A 754 79.07 -79.97 14.95
C PRO A 754 79.30 -81.46 15.25
N TYR A 755 78.95 -82.37 14.33
CA TYR A 755 78.84 -83.82 14.59
C TYR A 755 79.81 -84.67 13.77
N ILE A 756 80.56 -84.06 12.84
CA ILE A 756 81.60 -84.70 12.04
C ILE A 756 82.94 -84.61 12.78
N ILE A 757 83.50 -85.75 13.21
CA ILE A 757 84.79 -85.81 13.94
C ILE A 757 85.97 -86.09 12.97
N GLN A 758 85.70 -86.55 11.74
CA GLN A 758 86.67 -86.77 10.66
C GLN A 758 86.07 -86.35 9.31
N ALA A 759 86.88 -86.00 8.30
CA ALA A 759 86.47 -85.49 6.98
C ALA A 759 85.69 -86.51 6.10
N GLU A 760 84.58 -87.06 6.60
CA GLU A 760 83.83 -88.19 6.01
C GLU A 760 83.21 -87.84 4.65
N PHE A 761 82.60 -86.67 4.52
CA PHE A 761 81.90 -86.25 3.29
C PHE A 761 82.69 -85.32 2.38
N THR A 762 83.90 -84.93 2.77
CA THR A 762 84.74 -84.02 1.98
C THR A 762 85.06 -84.61 0.60
N SER A 763 85.11 -85.95 0.50
CA SER A 763 85.24 -86.65 -0.78
C SER A 763 84.00 -86.46 -1.67
N LEU A 764 82.79 -86.57 -1.12
CA LEU A 764 81.54 -86.37 -1.85
C LEU A 764 81.34 -84.90 -2.22
N GLU A 765 81.70 -83.96 -1.34
CA GLU A 765 81.65 -82.52 -1.62
C GLU A 765 82.56 -82.15 -2.79
N SER A 766 83.79 -82.69 -2.79
CA SER A 766 84.73 -82.48 -3.89
C SER A 766 84.22 -83.08 -5.19
N LYS A 767 83.65 -84.30 -5.15
CA LYS A 767 83.06 -84.94 -6.33
C LYS A 767 81.88 -84.14 -6.89
N LEU A 768 81.01 -83.63 -6.02
CA LEU A 768 79.88 -82.79 -6.44
C LEU A 768 80.37 -81.46 -7.02
N GLY A 769 81.45 -80.88 -6.46
CA GLY A 769 82.05 -79.63 -6.95
C GLY A 769 82.80 -79.76 -8.27
N ASN A 770 83.34 -80.94 -8.57
CA ASN A 770 84.02 -81.24 -9.83
C ASN A 770 83.07 -81.75 -10.93
N GLU A 771 81.76 -81.78 -10.68
CA GLU A 771 80.73 -82.38 -11.58
C GLU A 771 80.92 -83.88 -11.84
N GLU A 772 81.61 -84.58 -10.94
CA GLU A 772 81.80 -86.04 -11.03
C GLU A 772 80.56 -86.82 -10.57
N ILE A 773 79.70 -86.21 -9.75
CA ILE A 773 78.42 -86.77 -9.28
C ILE A 773 77.30 -85.72 -9.35
N THR A 774 76.07 -86.19 -9.52
CA THR A 774 74.85 -85.35 -9.48
C THR A 774 74.39 -85.10 -8.04
N VAL A 775 73.52 -84.11 -7.82
CA VAL A 775 72.90 -83.87 -6.49
C VAL A 775 72.15 -85.11 -5.99
N LYS A 776 71.54 -85.89 -6.89
CA LYS A 776 70.85 -87.13 -6.52
C LYS A 776 71.85 -88.16 -5.97
N GLU A 777 72.95 -88.38 -6.66
CA GLU A 777 74.01 -89.31 -6.23
C GLU A 777 74.73 -88.79 -4.98
N PHE A 778 74.84 -87.47 -4.81
CA PHE A 778 75.32 -86.87 -3.57
C PHE A 778 74.39 -87.15 -2.41
N ILE A 779 73.08 -86.98 -2.57
CA ILE A 779 72.05 -87.33 -1.57
C ILE A 779 72.08 -88.83 -1.27
N GLU A 780 72.19 -89.69 -2.29
CA GLU A 780 72.31 -91.14 -2.11
C GLU A 780 73.60 -91.51 -1.36
N GLY A 781 74.73 -90.89 -1.70
CA GLY A 781 76.01 -91.08 -1.01
C GLY A 781 75.95 -90.65 0.46
N LEU A 782 75.18 -89.60 0.78
CA LEU A 782 74.91 -89.22 2.16
C LEU A 782 73.96 -90.21 2.86
N GLY A 783 72.90 -90.65 2.18
CA GLY A 783 71.92 -91.59 2.73
C GLY A 783 72.44 -93.02 2.91
N CYS A 784 73.50 -93.42 2.19
CA CYS A 784 74.15 -94.72 2.35
C CYS A 784 75.42 -94.66 3.20
N SER A 785 75.70 -93.52 3.85
CA SER A 785 76.86 -93.37 4.71
C SER A 785 76.63 -94.01 6.08
N ASP A 786 77.70 -94.47 6.71
CA ASP A 786 77.64 -94.98 8.09
C ASP A 786 77.12 -93.93 9.07
N LEU A 787 77.35 -92.65 8.80
CA LEU A 787 76.82 -91.55 9.62
C LEU A 787 75.30 -91.39 9.49
N TYR A 788 74.70 -91.74 8.35
CA TYR A 788 73.25 -91.73 8.21
C TYR A 788 72.59 -92.97 8.82
N ILE A 789 73.31 -94.10 8.85
CA ILE A 789 72.88 -95.31 9.55
C ILE A 789 72.91 -95.11 11.08
N LYS A 790 73.91 -94.37 11.56
CA LYS A 790 74.10 -94.03 12.97
C LYS A 790 73.10 -92.98 13.44
#